data_AF-A0A101TE10-F1
#
_entry.id   AF-A0A101TE10-F1
#
_cell.length_a   1.000
_cell.length_b   1.000
_cell.length_c   1.000
_cell.angle_alpha   90.00
_cell.angle_beta   90.00
_cell.angle_gamma   90.00
#
_symmetry.space_group_name_H-M   'P 1'
#
loop_
_entity.id
_entity.type
_entity.pdbx_description
1 polymer ?
#
loop_
_entity_poly.entity_id
_entity_poly.type
_entity_poly.pdbx_seq_one_letter_code
_entity_poly.pdbx_strand_id
1 'polypeptide(L)'
;MTGSTEDYAPHPHIGGRAAALRALTVWRAAAPGAPRVVVVTGGSGSGRSRLLTGFLMLCEPEYRKQLPLDEMDPSTVPPELPAPAVPAPEGLTAAQVLWLLAEHYELDATSTEGVYAELAALGEPVTVVVPDVDRAGPVRAAGEPARLVREVLAPLAATETVRLLAEVPRPLVAELAGGLPSDAVQIIDLDEPEWADPEGLVRHAHAALSPEFGAPELPFTVDPAARLALGAAIGRRAGTSPLVVQLAVNCILMAPEGFDPADERFLPTSVGEALDLHARRLGSDSQTLRLLLAPLALAEADGIPVHLWVRLASAVAGHDMSRAIADGMLLAGPFVQPEEQEADAAEGEQADGGRTLLRLMHPAIGDEIRAGLPSVAATQSQIAMALLEAVPEQDWSKADPYVRDHIAAHTLEAGLLPQLLTDPGLFVHADPVALRAAVEAVPAEQLGAPARTYRRTAPLLTRTQAPTIMRAALLETAFVEDGLPEYAGAVHQRLGLELSWETLWSLSLPGVSAVTVGSLPRPDGSATPVAVLVVPAGTPGARPIGAPGEESGSAVLVHGLVQPDHLGDVDPAQILRPSEEERAAAPLGLSRGADYLRVWNRADQEVVAVLISDTPFTASDLSPDGILLVATERGAKALRIRAASAEIAS
;
A
#
# COMPACT_ATOMS: atom_id res chain seq x y z
N MET A 1 -39.44 1.44 34.17
CA MET A 1 -39.97 2.81 33.97
C MET A 1 -39.63 3.21 32.56
N THR A 2 -40.63 3.59 31.79
CA THR A 2 -40.57 3.94 30.38
C THR A 2 -40.05 5.37 30.23
N GLY A 3 -38.73 5.52 30.10
CA GLY A 3 -38.14 6.75 29.59
C GLY A 3 -38.30 6.76 28.07
N SER A 4 -38.78 7.87 27.51
CA SER A 4 -38.92 8.11 26.08
C SER A 4 -37.56 7.98 25.40
N THR A 5 -37.43 7.03 24.47
CA THR A 5 -36.28 6.86 23.57
C THR A 5 -36.20 7.96 22.50
N GLU A 6 -36.80 9.13 22.73
CA GLU A 6 -36.95 10.21 21.75
C GLU A 6 -35.81 11.25 21.80
N ASP A 7 -34.98 11.26 22.86
CA ASP A 7 -33.97 12.32 23.06
C ASP A 7 -32.53 11.96 22.65
N TYR A 8 -32.30 10.81 21.99
CA TYR A 8 -30.95 10.42 21.56
C TYR A 8 -30.68 10.77 20.10
N ALA A 9 -29.67 11.62 19.87
CA ALA A 9 -29.08 11.79 18.56
C ALA A 9 -28.50 10.44 18.10
N PRO A 10 -28.95 9.86 16.98
CA PRO A 10 -28.50 8.55 16.53
C PRO A 10 -26.99 8.58 16.28
N HIS A 11 -26.27 7.73 17.01
CA HIS A 11 -24.83 7.65 16.88
C HIS A 11 -24.45 7.06 15.51
N PRO A 12 -23.43 7.60 14.82
CA PRO A 12 -23.02 7.11 13.49
C PRO A 12 -22.49 5.68 13.48
N HIS A 13 -22.13 5.11 14.64
CA HIS A 13 -21.59 3.74 14.74
C HIS A 13 -22.25 2.86 15.80
N ILE A 14 -23.11 3.41 16.67
CA ILE A 14 -23.67 2.68 17.82
C ILE A 14 -25.18 2.62 17.69
N GLY A 15 -25.73 1.44 17.95
CA GLY A 15 -27.15 1.14 17.80
C GLY A 15 -27.45 0.27 16.58
N GLY A 16 -28.50 -0.55 16.72
CA GLY A 16 -28.90 -1.56 15.75
C GLY A 16 -28.07 -2.85 15.80
N ARG A 17 -28.46 -3.86 15.01
CA ARG A 17 -27.79 -5.17 14.93
C ARG A 17 -27.61 -5.87 16.28
N ALA A 18 -28.60 -5.72 17.17
CA ALA A 18 -28.51 -6.16 18.57
C ALA A 18 -28.17 -7.66 18.73
N ALA A 19 -28.65 -8.52 17.83
CA ALA A 19 -28.31 -9.95 17.85
C ALA A 19 -26.80 -10.18 17.66
N ALA A 20 -26.19 -9.51 16.67
CA ALA A 20 -24.76 -9.62 16.41
C ALA A 20 -23.95 -9.02 17.57
N LEU A 21 -24.32 -7.85 18.09
CA LEU A 21 -23.66 -7.24 19.24
C LEU A 21 -23.71 -8.11 20.50
N ARG A 22 -24.83 -8.81 20.74
CA ARG A 22 -24.94 -9.81 21.83
C ARG A 22 -23.96 -10.96 21.62
N ALA A 23 -23.86 -11.50 20.41
CA ALA A 23 -22.91 -12.57 20.11
C ALA A 23 -21.44 -12.11 20.30
N LEU A 24 -21.09 -10.91 19.83
CA LEU A 24 -19.76 -10.33 20.02
C LEU A 24 -19.46 -10.07 21.51
N THR A 25 -20.46 -9.64 22.29
CA THR A 25 -20.36 -9.45 23.74
C THR A 25 -20.08 -10.77 24.47
N VAL A 26 -20.80 -11.85 24.10
CA VAL A 26 -20.61 -13.21 24.63
C VAL A 26 -19.21 -13.74 24.29
N TRP A 27 -18.77 -13.54 23.05
CA TRP A 27 -17.42 -13.89 22.61
C TRP A 27 -16.35 -13.13 23.40
N ARG A 28 -16.53 -11.82 23.56
CA ARG A 28 -15.59 -10.94 24.27
C ARG A 28 -15.44 -11.29 25.73
N ALA A 29 -16.54 -11.69 26.38
CA ALA A 29 -16.56 -12.13 27.77
C ALA A 29 -15.93 -13.51 27.98
N ALA A 30 -15.55 -14.22 26.91
CA ALA A 30 -15.09 -15.61 26.97
C ALA A 30 -16.07 -16.52 27.75
N ALA A 31 -17.38 -16.31 27.53
CA ALA A 31 -18.41 -17.07 28.23
C ALA A 31 -18.26 -18.59 27.96
N PRO A 32 -18.66 -19.47 28.90
CA PRO A 32 -18.59 -20.91 28.70
C PRO A 32 -19.32 -21.35 27.42
N GLY A 33 -18.62 -22.07 26.53
CA GLY A 33 -19.15 -22.51 25.24
C GLY A 33 -19.16 -21.44 24.14
N ALA A 34 -18.65 -20.23 24.40
CA ALA A 34 -18.44 -19.25 23.35
C ALA A 34 -17.31 -19.71 22.41
N PRO A 35 -17.47 -19.51 21.09
CA PRO A 35 -16.43 -19.84 20.11
C PRO A 35 -15.16 -19.02 20.38
N ARG A 36 -14.01 -19.52 19.92
CA ARG A 36 -12.73 -18.79 19.96
C ARG A 36 -12.62 -17.82 18.77
N VAL A 37 -13.16 -18.24 17.62
CA VAL A 37 -13.11 -17.51 16.35
C VAL A 37 -14.51 -17.05 15.96
N VAL A 38 -14.67 -15.77 15.68
CA VAL A 38 -15.90 -15.20 15.12
C VAL A 38 -15.57 -14.57 13.78
N VAL A 39 -16.34 -14.94 12.75
CA VAL A 39 -16.21 -14.38 11.41
C VAL A 39 -17.45 -13.56 11.11
N VAL A 40 -17.29 -12.25 10.95
CA VAL A 40 -18.36 -11.35 10.50
C VAL A 40 -18.29 -11.26 8.99
N THR A 41 -19.41 -11.54 8.34
CA THR A 41 -19.53 -11.46 6.88
C THR A 41 -20.88 -10.87 6.48
N GLY A 42 -21.08 -10.69 5.19
CA GLY A 42 -22.25 -10.02 4.63
C GLY A 42 -21.94 -9.46 3.25
N GLY A 43 -22.99 -9.13 2.51
CA GLY A 43 -22.94 -8.44 1.23
C GLY A 43 -22.31 -7.06 1.37
N SER A 44 -21.84 -6.51 0.25
CA SER A 44 -21.22 -5.19 0.23
C SER A 44 -22.23 -4.12 0.68
N GLY A 45 -21.84 -3.29 1.64
CA GLY A 45 -22.74 -2.27 2.24
C GLY A 45 -23.74 -2.81 3.27
N SER A 46 -23.56 -4.03 3.79
CA SER A 46 -24.38 -4.61 4.88
C SER A 46 -24.12 -3.97 6.26
N GLY A 47 -23.04 -3.18 6.39
CA GLY A 47 -22.67 -2.46 7.61
C GLY A 47 -21.71 -3.22 8.53
N ARG A 48 -20.91 -4.16 8.01
CA ARG A 48 -19.91 -4.93 8.76
C ARG A 48 -18.88 -4.02 9.45
N SER A 49 -18.24 -3.12 8.70
CA SER A 49 -17.28 -2.15 9.25
C SER A 49 -17.94 -1.27 10.31
N ARG A 50 -19.17 -0.79 10.06
CA ARG A 50 -19.94 0.01 11.04
C ARG A 50 -20.17 -0.77 12.35
N LEU A 51 -20.57 -2.04 12.26
CA LEU A 51 -20.79 -2.90 13.42
C LEU A 51 -19.49 -3.10 14.21
N LEU A 52 -18.38 -3.43 13.53
CA LEU A 52 -17.09 -3.63 14.18
C LEU A 52 -16.55 -2.35 14.81
N THR A 53 -16.63 -1.20 14.13
CA THR A 53 -16.24 0.09 14.70
C THR A 53 -17.05 0.39 15.95
N GLY A 54 -18.38 0.22 15.92
CA GLY A 54 -19.23 0.42 17.10
C GLY A 54 -18.89 -0.53 18.26
N PHE A 55 -18.62 -1.80 17.97
CA PHE A 55 -18.18 -2.78 18.96
C PHE A 55 -16.81 -2.42 19.57
N LEU A 56 -15.85 -1.98 18.75
CA LEU A 56 -14.53 -1.55 19.21
C LEU A 56 -14.60 -0.28 20.07
N MET A 57 -15.45 0.69 19.71
CA MET A 57 -15.71 1.87 20.55
C MET A 57 -16.25 1.49 21.94
N LEU A 58 -17.05 0.42 22.05
CA LEU A 58 -17.53 -0.09 23.33
C LEU A 58 -16.45 -0.84 24.13
N CYS A 59 -15.43 -1.37 23.46
CA CYS A 59 -14.30 -2.05 24.08
C CYS A 59 -13.17 -1.10 24.50
N GLU A 60 -13.00 0.02 23.80
CA GLU A 60 -11.93 0.99 24.03
C GLU A 60 -12.25 1.89 25.24
N PRO A 61 -11.45 1.88 26.33
CA PRO A 61 -11.79 2.58 27.56
C PRO A 61 -12.11 4.07 27.42
N GLU A 62 -11.38 4.80 26.57
CA GLU A 62 -11.58 6.25 26.42
C GLU A 62 -12.84 6.60 25.63
N TYR A 63 -13.19 5.82 24.61
CA TYR A 63 -14.47 5.99 23.90
C TYR A 63 -15.63 5.51 24.75
N ARG A 64 -15.48 4.37 25.44
CA ARG A 64 -16.50 3.78 26.30
C ARG A 64 -17.05 4.75 27.35
N LYS A 65 -16.20 5.59 27.95
CA LYS A 65 -16.59 6.62 28.95
C LYS A 65 -17.48 7.73 28.38
N GLN A 66 -17.46 7.94 27.07
CA GLN A 66 -18.21 9.00 26.39
C GLN A 66 -19.60 8.51 25.95
N LEU A 67 -19.89 7.22 26.11
CA LEU A 67 -21.12 6.58 25.64
C LEU A 67 -22.15 6.47 26.77
N PRO A 68 -23.46 6.64 26.48
CA PRO A 68 -24.52 6.51 27.46
C PRO A 68 -24.85 5.04 27.73
N LEU A 69 -23.92 4.29 28.34
CA LEU A 69 -24.04 2.85 28.53
C LEU A 69 -25.28 2.44 29.35
N ASP A 70 -25.71 3.29 30.29
CA ASP A 70 -26.88 3.06 31.14
C ASP A 70 -28.22 3.06 30.36
N GLU A 71 -28.23 3.64 29.17
CA GLU A 71 -29.39 3.71 28.28
C GLU A 71 -29.40 2.58 27.24
N MET A 72 -28.30 1.83 27.11
CA MET A 72 -28.16 0.73 26.17
C MET A 72 -28.68 -0.59 26.75
N ASP A 73 -29.04 -1.54 25.88
CA ASP A 73 -29.31 -2.92 26.30
C ASP A 73 -28.02 -3.53 26.89
N PRO A 74 -27.98 -3.89 28.20
CA PRO A 74 -26.76 -4.39 28.83
C PRO A 74 -26.21 -5.66 28.17
N SER A 75 -27.06 -6.44 27.49
CA SER A 75 -26.61 -7.65 26.77
C SER A 75 -25.80 -7.34 25.50
N THR A 76 -25.88 -6.11 24.99
CA THR A 76 -25.13 -5.64 23.81
C THR A 76 -23.85 -4.89 24.17
N VAL A 77 -23.60 -4.69 25.46
CA VAL A 77 -22.44 -3.94 25.96
C VAL A 77 -21.35 -4.95 26.38
N PRO A 78 -20.18 -5.00 25.72
CA PRO A 78 -19.09 -5.87 26.11
C PRO A 78 -18.59 -5.56 27.52
N PRO A 79 -18.05 -6.57 28.24
CA PRO A 79 -17.45 -6.35 29.56
C PRO A 79 -16.23 -5.45 29.46
N GLU A 80 -15.93 -4.76 30.56
CA GLU A 80 -14.73 -3.93 30.68
C GLU A 80 -13.49 -4.82 30.81
N LEU A 81 -12.71 -4.88 29.72
CA LEU A 81 -11.50 -5.68 29.56
C LEU A 81 -10.47 -4.86 28.75
N PRO A 82 -9.15 -5.14 28.85
CA PRO A 82 -8.13 -4.43 28.08
C PRO A 82 -8.42 -4.45 26.57
N ALA A 83 -8.29 -3.32 25.87
CA ALA A 83 -8.61 -3.21 24.46
C ALA A 83 -7.95 -4.32 23.62
N PRO A 84 -8.66 -4.91 22.64
CA PRO A 84 -8.08 -5.94 21.78
C PRO A 84 -7.01 -5.34 20.85
N ALA A 85 -6.11 -6.18 20.34
CA ALA A 85 -5.25 -5.78 19.22
C ALA A 85 -6.09 -5.62 17.96
N VAL A 86 -5.95 -4.48 17.27
CA VAL A 86 -6.70 -4.16 16.04
C VAL A 86 -5.75 -3.79 14.91
N PRO A 87 -5.09 -4.77 14.25
CA PRO A 87 -4.23 -4.45 13.11
C PRO A 87 -5.12 -4.13 11.89
N ALA A 88 -5.25 -2.85 11.56
CA ALA A 88 -6.03 -2.38 10.42
C ALA A 88 -5.35 -2.79 9.09
N PRO A 89 -5.98 -3.62 8.23
CA PRO A 89 -5.34 -4.12 7.02
C PRO A 89 -5.19 -3.10 5.89
N GLU A 90 -5.89 -1.96 5.97
CA GLU A 90 -5.98 -0.97 4.89
C GLU A 90 -4.59 -0.57 4.37
N GLY A 91 -4.34 -0.82 3.08
CA GLY A 91 -3.06 -0.51 2.43
C GLY A 91 -1.88 -1.41 2.85
N LEU A 92 -2.06 -2.32 3.82
CA LEU A 92 -1.01 -3.17 4.36
C LEU A 92 -1.02 -4.57 3.75
N THR A 93 0.18 -5.10 3.53
CA THR A 93 0.37 -6.52 3.19
C THR A 93 0.06 -7.43 4.39
N ALA A 94 -0.27 -8.68 4.12
CA ALA A 94 -0.49 -9.73 5.11
C ALA A 94 0.69 -9.81 6.10
N ALA A 95 1.92 -9.74 5.59
CA ALA A 95 3.11 -9.73 6.44
C ALA A 95 3.15 -8.52 7.38
N GLN A 96 2.84 -7.31 6.88
CA GLN A 96 2.80 -6.10 7.71
C GLN A 96 1.71 -6.19 8.79
N VAL A 97 0.53 -6.70 8.46
CA VAL A 97 -0.55 -6.94 9.44
C VAL A 97 -0.11 -7.87 10.57
N LEU A 98 0.63 -8.94 10.24
CA LEU A 98 1.19 -9.84 11.25
C LEU A 98 2.26 -9.16 12.12
N TRP A 99 3.12 -8.33 11.52
CA TRP A 99 4.14 -7.59 12.27
C TRP A 99 3.54 -6.52 13.20
N LEU A 100 2.41 -5.90 12.84
CA LEU A 100 1.68 -5.02 13.78
C LEU A 100 1.21 -5.77 15.02
N LEU A 101 0.85 -7.05 14.89
CA LEU A 101 0.51 -7.88 16.05
C LEU A 101 1.75 -8.20 16.90
N ALA A 102 2.87 -8.52 16.25
CA ALA A 102 4.12 -8.76 16.95
C ALA A 102 4.58 -7.53 17.74
N GLU A 103 4.46 -6.34 17.15
CA GLU A 103 4.74 -5.08 17.82
C GLU A 103 3.77 -4.81 18.98
N HIS A 104 2.46 -4.98 18.76
CA HIS A 104 1.44 -4.74 19.78
C HIS A 104 1.61 -5.63 21.03
N TYR A 105 2.02 -6.88 20.83
CA TYR A 105 2.26 -7.84 21.93
C TYR A 105 3.73 -7.90 22.37
N GLU A 106 4.59 -6.99 21.88
CA GLU A 106 6.01 -6.91 22.22
C GLU A 106 6.76 -8.26 22.06
N LEU A 107 6.51 -8.94 20.95
CA LEU A 107 7.12 -10.24 20.64
C LEU A 107 8.55 -10.06 20.12
N ASP A 108 9.47 -10.96 20.50
CA ASP A 108 10.88 -10.96 20.11
C ASP A 108 11.13 -11.71 18.77
N ALA A 109 10.07 -11.89 17.98
CA ALA A 109 10.10 -12.67 16.75
C ALA A 109 10.96 -12.01 15.68
N THR A 110 11.78 -12.81 14.98
CA THR A 110 12.58 -12.37 13.83
C THR A 110 12.07 -12.91 12.49
N SER A 111 10.97 -13.67 12.51
CA SER A 111 10.31 -14.24 11.33
C SER A 111 8.80 -14.35 11.56
N THR A 112 8.03 -14.45 10.49
CA THR A 112 6.58 -14.64 10.55
C THR A 112 6.18 -15.93 11.28
N GLU A 113 6.93 -17.01 11.08
CA GLU A 113 6.76 -18.28 11.81
C GLU A 113 7.04 -18.11 13.31
N GLY A 114 8.05 -17.30 13.65
CA GLY A 114 8.37 -16.95 15.04
C GLY A 114 7.23 -16.22 15.75
N VAL A 115 6.53 -15.32 15.05
CA VAL A 115 5.36 -14.60 15.61
C VAL A 115 4.30 -15.59 16.09
N TYR A 116 3.97 -16.61 15.28
CA TYR A 116 2.98 -17.62 15.68
C TYR A 116 3.46 -18.48 16.85
N ALA A 117 4.74 -18.86 16.86
CA ALA A 117 5.32 -19.66 17.94
C ALA A 117 5.28 -18.91 19.28
N GLU A 118 5.59 -17.61 19.27
CA GLU A 118 5.56 -16.78 20.47
C GLU A 118 4.13 -16.51 20.94
N LEU A 119 3.20 -16.20 20.03
CA LEU A 119 1.78 -16.08 20.37
C LEU A 119 1.25 -17.37 21.02
N ALA A 120 1.61 -18.54 20.48
CA ALA A 120 1.23 -19.84 21.04
C ALA A 120 1.85 -20.12 22.42
N ALA A 121 2.99 -19.51 22.73
CA ALA A 121 3.69 -19.66 24.01
C ALA A 121 3.19 -18.71 25.10
N LEU A 122 2.31 -17.74 24.77
CA LEU A 122 1.70 -16.85 25.75
C LEU A 122 0.88 -17.64 26.78
N GLY A 123 1.05 -17.30 28.06
CA GLY A 123 0.40 -17.98 29.18
C GLY A 123 -1.09 -17.68 29.33
N GLU A 124 -1.60 -16.66 28.64
CA GLU A 124 -3.00 -16.23 28.67
C GLU A 124 -3.51 -15.97 27.25
N PRO A 125 -4.81 -16.20 26.98
CA PRO A 125 -5.37 -15.93 25.66
C PRO A 125 -5.38 -14.45 25.30
N VAL A 126 -4.94 -14.12 24.10
CA VAL A 126 -4.96 -12.75 23.56
C VAL A 126 -6.15 -12.55 22.61
N THR A 127 -6.64 -11.31 22.50
CA THR A 127 -7.80 -10.98 21.67
C THR A 127 -7.39 -10.14 20.48
N VAL A 128 -7.68 -10.63 19.27
CA VAL A 128 -7.35 -9.97 18.01
C VAL A 128 -8.63 -9.68 17.23
N VAL A 129 -8.79 -8.44 16.77
CA VAL A 129 -9.90 -8.01 15.91
C VAL A 129 -9.34 -7.49 14.60
N VAL A 130 -9.63 -8.14 13.47
CA VAL A 130 -9.16 -7.72 12.15
C VAL A 130 -10.35 -7.19 11.32
N PRO A 131 -10.53 -5.86 11.22
CA PRO A 131 -11.58 -5.26 10.41
C PRO A 131 -11.21 -5.26 8.92
N ASP A 132 -12.20 -5.01 8.05
CA ASP A 132 -12.00 -4.57 6.66
C ASP A 132 -10.97 -5.37 5.83
N VAL A 133 -11.00 -6.71 5.92
CA VAL A 133 -10.06 -7.59 5.21
C VAL A 133 -10.07 -7.39 3.69
N ASP A 134 -11.20 -6.97 3.09
CA ASP A 134 -11.26 -6.62 1.67
C ASP A 134 -10.41 -5.41 1.27
N ARG A 135 -9.98 -4.58 2.22
CA ARG A 135 -9.15 -3.39 1.98
C ARG A 135 -7.66 -3.66 2.15
N ALA A 136 -7.28 -4.92 2.37
CA ALA A 136 -5.89 -5.32 2.51
C ALA A 136 -5.09 -5.04 1.23
N GLY A 137 -3.84 -4.64 1.42
CA GLY A 137 -2.84 -4.46 0.38
C GLY A 137 -2.80 -3.07 -0.24
N PRO A 138 -1.63 -2.63 -0.74
CA PRO A 138 -1.46 -1.32 -1.36
C PRO A 138 -1.95 -1.27 -2.82
N VAL A 139 -2.25 -2.42 -3.43
CA VAL A 139 -2.70 -2.55 -4.82
C VAL A 139 -3.89 -3.50 -4.85
N ARG A 140 -5.06 -3.02 -5.30
CA ARG A 140 -6.30 -3.81 -5.25
C ARG A 140 -6.20 -5.13 -6.02
N ALA A 141 -5.58 -5.09 -7.20
CA ALA A 141 -5.45 -6.26 -8.08
C ALA A 141 -4.38 -7.28 -7.65
N ALA A 142 -3.63 -7.02 -6.56
CA ALA A 142 -2.58 -7.93 -6.08
C ALA A 142 -3.10 -9.15 -5.32
N GLY A 143 -4.40 -9.18 -4.97
CA GLY A 143 -5.03 -10.33 -4.30
C GLY A 143 -4.68 -10.47 -2.82
N GLU A 144 -4.29 -9.37 -2.17
CA GLU A 144 -3.86 -9.36 -0.77
C GLU A 144 -4.92 -9.83 0.24
N PRO A 145 -6.23 -9.55 0.10
CA PRO A 145 -7.25 -10.07 1.02
C PRO A 145 -7.24 -11.60 1.16
N ALA A 146 -7.05 -12.32 0.05
CA ALA A 146 -6.94 -13.78 0.07
C ALA A 146 -5.65 -14.24 0.74
N ARG A 147 -4.53 -13.53 0.50
CA ARG A 147 -3.26 -13.80 1.19
C ARG A 147 -3.38 -13.56 2.68
N LEU A 148 -4.01 -12.47 3.12
CA LEU A 148 -4.23 -12.16 4.53
C LEU A 148 -5.05 -13.25 5.23
N VAL A 149 -6.13 -13.73 4.59
CA VAL A 149 -6.92 -14.85 5.13
C VAL A 149 -6.06 -16.11 5.27
N ARG A 150 -5.35 -16.48 4.20
CA ARG A 150 -4.60 -17.74 4.12
C ARG A 150 -3.34 -17.77 4.99
N GLU A 151 -2.58 -16.68 4.99
CA GLU A 151 -1.23 -16.61 5.54
C GLU A 151 -1.21 -16.00 6.95
N VAL A 152 -2.31 -15.35 7.38
CA VAL A 152 -2.42 -14.71 8.70
C VAL A 152 -3.64 -15.17 9.47
N LEU A 153 -4.86 -14.93 8.96
CA LEU A 153 -6.07 -15.18 9.76
C LEU A 153 -6.28 -16.67 10.03
N ALA A 154 -6.06 -17.54 9.05
CA ALA A 154 -6.17 -18.99 9.25
C ALA A 154 -5.12 -19.53 10.24
N PRO A 155 -3.82 -19.17 10.15
CA PRO A 155 -2.84 -19.48 11.18
C PRO A 155 -3.19 -18.93 12.58
N LEU A 156 -3.62 -17.67 12.68
CA LEU A 156 -4.07 -17.09 13.96
C LEU A 156 -5.27 -17.85 14.52
N ALA A 157 -6.23 -18.21 13.67
CA ALA A 157 -7.38 -19.00 14.06
C ALA A 157 -7.00 -20.41 14.52
N ALA A 158 -5.90 -20.99 14.03
CA ALA A 158 -5.39 -22.28 14.49
C ALA A 158 -4.62 -22.20 15.82
N THR A 159 -4.11 -21.03 16.20
CA THR A 159 -3.35 -20.83 17.44
C THR A 159 -4.27 -20.72 18.66
N GLU A 160 -4.29 -21.74 19.53
CA GLU A 160 -5.26 -21.86 20.64
C GLU A 160 -5.24 -20.71 21.66
N THR A 161 -4.13 -20.00 21.80
CA THR A 161 -4.01 -18.81 22.65
C THR A 161 -4.63 -17.55 22.01
N VAL A 162 -5.05 -17.58 20.74
CA VAL A 162 -5.63 -16.43 20.04
C VAL A 162 -7.15 -16.54 19.96
N ARG A 163 -7.86 -15.54 20.48
CA ARG A 163 -9.28 -15.29 20.23
C ARG A 163 -9.40 -14.30 19.08
N LEU A 164 -9.95 -14.75 17.95
CA LEU A 164 -10.00 -13.97 16.71
C LEU A 164 -11.43 -13.51 16.40
N LEU A 165 -11.60 -12.23 16.11
CA LEU A 165 -12.77 -11.68 15.43
C LEU A 165 -12.31 -11.07 14.11
N ALA A 166 -12.82 -11.54 12.98
CA ALA A 166 -12.43 -11.02 11.68
C ALA A 166 -13.65 -10.64 10.83
N GLU A 167 -13.65 -9.46 10.24
CA GLU A 167 -14.54 -9.14 9.13
C GLU A 167 -13.94 -9.70 7.84
N VAL A 168 -14.65 -10.64 7.20
CA VAL A 168 -14.13 -11.35 6.02
C VAL A 168 -15.15 -11.31 4.88
N PRO A 169 -14.72 -11.02 3.64
CA PRO A 169 -15.57 -11.13 2.46
C PRO A 169 -16.17 -12.53 2.32
N ARG A 170 -17.47 -12.61 2.01
CA ARG A 170 -18.21 -13.89 1.95
C ARG A 170 -17.49 -15.00 1.15
N PRO A 171 -16.84 -14.75 0.00
CA PRO A 171 -16.12 -15.78 -0.74
C PRO A 171 -14.92 -16.41 0.00
N LEU A 172 -14.33 -15.69 0.96
CA LEU A 172 -13.13 -16.14 1.71
C LEU A 172 -13.48 -16.76 3.08
N VAL A 173 -14.75 -16.73 3.49
CA VAL A 173 -15.20 -17.28 4.79
C VAL A 173 -14.90 -18.77 4.90
N ALA A 174 -15.13 -19.52 3.82
CA ALA A 174 -14.89 -20.97 3.80
C ALA A 174 -13.40 -21.32 3.96
N GLU A 175 -12.50 -20.49 3.43
CA GLU A 175 -11.06 -20.68 3.55
C GLU A 175 -10.58 -20.48 4.99
N LEU A 176 -11.12 -19.47 5.69
CA LEU A 176 -10.83 -19.24 7.10
C LEU A 176 -11.43 -20.32 8.02
N ALA A 177 -12.71 -20.65 7.82
CA ALA A 177 -13.44 -21.52 8.73
C ALA A 177 -13.18 -23.02 8.49
N GLY A 178 -12.76 -23.41 7.28
CA GLY A 178 -12.74 -24.81 6.85
C GLY A 178 -11.78 -25.73 7.61
N GLY A 179 -10.75 -25.17 8.27
CA GLY A 179 -9.79 -25.92 9.08
C GLY A 179 -10.13 -26.04 10.57
N LEU A 180 -11.20 -25.39 11.04
CA LEU A 180 -11.51 -25.26 12.46
C LEU A 180 -12.58 -26.27 12.92
N PRO A 181 -12.52 -26.74 14.18
CA PRO A 181 -13.62 -27.45 14.81
C PRO A 181 -14.91 -26.62 14.79
N SER A 182 -16.07 -27.28 14.63
CA SER A 182 -17.36 -26.59 14.47
C SER A 182 -17.80 -25.78 15.70
N ASP A 183 -17.30 -26.13 16.89
CA ASP A 183 -17.53 -25.42 18.15
C ASP A 183 -16.52 -24.29 18.41
N ALA A 184 -15.41 -24.26 17.65
CA ALA A 184 -14.39 -23.23 17.77
C ALA A 184 -14.72 -21.97 16.95
N VAL A 185 -15.61 -22.06 15.96
CA VAL A 185 -15.93 -20.98 15.01
C VAL A 185 -17.42 -20.66 14.97
N GLN A 186 -17.75 -19.37 14.91
CA GLN A 186 -19.09 -18.87 14.61
C GLN A 186 -19.06 -17.88 13.45
N ILE A 187 -19.95 -18.08 12.48
CA ILE A 187 -20.11 -17.18 11.34
C ILE A 187 -21.34 -16.31 11.60
N ILE A 188 -21.17 -14.99 11.53
CA ILE A 188 -22.21 -13.98 11.65
C ILE A 188 -22.36 -13.35 10.26
N ASP A 189 -23.33 -13.82 9.47
CA ASP A 189 -23.66 -13.23 8.18
C ASP A 189 -24.75 -12.17 8.34
N LEU A 190 -24.39 -10.89 8.19
CA LEU A 190 -25.31 -9.77 8.40
C LEU A 190 -26.47 -9.70 7.41
N ASP A 191 -26.51 -10.50 6.35
CA ASP A 191 -27.69 -10.58 5.50
C ASP A 191 -28.67 -11.68 5.93
N GLU A 192 -28.27 -12.58 6.82
CA GLU A 192 -29.18 -13.63 7.31
C GLU A 192 -30.21 -13.05 8.28
N PRO A 193 -31.47 -13.54 8.28
CA PRO A 193 -32.56 -12.98 9.08
C PRO A 193 -32.29 -12.92 10.59
N GLU A 194 -31.45 -13.83 11.11
CA GLU A 194 -31.08 -13.87 12.53
C GLU A 194 -30.16 -12.71 12.96
N TRP A 195 -29.37 -12.18 12.02
CA TRP A 195 -28.42 -11.07 12.25
C TRP A 195 -28.92 -9.74 11.62
N ALA A 196 -29.91 -9.82 10.72
CA ALA A 196 -30.63 -8.69 10.14
C ALA A 196 -31.21 -7.75 11.20
N ASP A 197 -31.30 -6.45 10.89
CA ASP A 197 -32.01 -5.47 11.73
C ASP A 197 -32.90 -4.54 10.90
N PRO A 198 -34.05 -5.04 10.41
CA PRO A 198 -34.97 -4.25 9.59
C PRO A 198 -35.50 -3.00 10.31
N GLU A 199 -35.73 -3.09 11.63
CA GLU A 199 -36.18 -1.94 12.42
C GLU A 199 -35.09 -0.87 12.55
N GLY A 200 -33.83 -1.29 12.68
CA GLY A 200 -32.67 -0.39 12.65
C GLY A 200 -32.58 0.39 11.34
N LEU A 201 -32.91 -0.23 10.20
CA LEU A 201 -32.94 0.46 8.91
C LEU A 201 -34.03 1.54 8.84
N VAL A 202 -35.20 1.29 9.42
CA VAL A 202 -36.27 2.30 9.51
C VAL A 202 -35.83 3.48 10.38
N ARG A 203 -35.20 3.21 11.53
CA ARG A 203 -34.64 4.26 12.40
C ARG A 203 -33.54 5.06 11.71
N HIS A 204 -32.66 4.39 10.97
CA HIS A 204 -31.62 5.03 10.15
C HIS A 204 -32.24 5.95 9.09
N ALA A 205 -33.24 5.48 8.34
CA ALA A 205 -33.91 6.29 7.33
C ALA A 205 -34.59 7.52 7.95
N HIS A 206 -35.29 7.36 9.07
CA HIS A 206 -35.93 8.46 9.78
C HIS A 206 -34.90 9.50 10.27
N ALA A 207 -33.78 9.05 10.84
CA ALA A 207 -32.69 9.92 11.27
C ALA A 207 -32.10 10.73 10.11
N ALA A 208 -31.77 10.06 9.00
CA ALA A 208 -31.18 10.70 7.83
C ALA A 208 -32.12 11.70 7.14
N LEU A 209 -33.44 11.57 7.33
CA LEU A 209 -34.46 12.50 6.84
C LEU A 209 -34.80 13.62 7.82
N SER A 210 -34.23 13.63 9.04
CA SER A 210 -34.58 14.63 10.06
C SER A 210 -33.77 15.91 9.88
N PRO A 211 -34.40 17.10 9.84
CA PRO A 211 -33.69 18.37 9.84
C PRO A 211 -32.80 18.58 11.06
N GLU A 212 -33.13 17.97 12.19
CA GLU A 212 -32.30 17.97 13.41
C GLU A 212 -30.92 17.35 13.20
N PHE A 213 -30.79 16.45 12.21
CA PHE A 213 -29.55 15.78 11.84
C PHE A 213 -29.00 16.27 10.50
N GLY A 214 -29.40 17.47 10.06
CA GLY A 214 -28.84 18.16 8.91
C GLY A 214 -29.54 17.94 7.58
N ALA A 215 -30.69 17.24 7.55
CA ALA A 215 -31.51 17.19 6.34
C ALA A 215 -32.08 18.60 6.00
N PRO A 216 -32.17 18.99 4.72
CA PRO A 216 -32.79 20.25 4.33
C PRO A 216 -34.28 20.26 4.68
N GLU A 217 -34.83 21.45 4.99
CA GLU A 217 -36.25 21.63 5.32
C GLU A 217 -37.15 21.47 4.07
N LEU A 218 -37.56 20.24 3.80
CA LEU A 218 -38.49 19.83 2.74
C LEU A 218 -39.82 19.35 3.34
N PRO A 219 -40.96 19.40 2.61
CA PRO A 219 -42.27 19.00 3.15
C PRO A 219 -42.29 17.61 3.83
N PHE A 220 -41.61 16.62 3.25
CA PHE A 220 -41.53 15.26 3.79
C PHE A 220 -40.43 15.04 4.86
N THR A 221 -39.65 16.08 5.18
CA THR A 221 -38.65 16.06 6.26
C THR A 221 -39.14 16.81 7.50
N VAL A 222 -39.92 17.89 7.32
CA VAL A 222 -40.45 18.72 8.41
C VAL A 222 -41.75 18.17 8.99
N ASP A 223 -42.62 17.56 8.17
CA ASP A 223 -43.82 16.88 8.67
C ASP A 223 -43.44 15.53 9.29
N PRO A 224 -43.60 15.35 10.61
CA PRO A 224 -43.21 14.10 11.28
C PRO A 224 -43.96 12.88 10.73
N ALA A 225 -45.23 13.03 10.34
CA ALA A 225 -46.02 11.92 9.84
C ALA A 225 -45.52 11.46 8.46
N ALA A 226 -45.26 12.42 7.55
CA ALA A 226 -44.69 12.14 6.25
C ALA A 226 -43.27 11.55 6.36
N ARG A 227 -42.43 12.09 7.26
CA ARG A 227 -41.07 11.60 7.51
C ARG A 227 -41.07 10.17 8.04
N LEU A 228 -41.94 9.86 9.01
CA LEU A 228 -42.09 8.50 9.54
C LEU A 228 -42.57 7.51 8.48
N ALA A 229 -43.55 7.90 7.66
CA ALA A 229 -44.06 7.06 6.58
C ALA A 229 -42.99 6.77 5.51
N LEU A 230 -42.26 7.82 5.07
CA LEU A 230 -41.18 7.69 4.09
C LEU A 230 -40.01 6.88 4.65
N GLY A 231 -39.58 7.14 5.89
CA GLY A 231 -38.52 6.37 6.56
C GLY A 231 -38.86 4.89 6.68
N ALA A 232 -40.11 4.57 7.02
CA ALA A 232 -40.59 3.19 7.06
C ALA A 232 -40.60 2.53 5.67
N ALA A 233 -41.00 3.26 4.63
CA ALA A 233 -40.97 2.76 3.25
C ALA A 233 -39.55 2.49 2.76
N ILE A 234 -38.62 3.42 2.99
CA ILE A 234 -37.19 3.26 2.65
C ILE A 234 -36.60 2.05 3.39
N GLY A 235 -36.80 1.95 4.71
CA GLY A 235 -36.29 0.83 5.49
C GLY A 235 -36.79 -0.53 5.02
N ARG A 236 -38.08 -0.64 4.66
CA ARG A 236 -38.64 -1.86 4.07
C ARG A 236 -38.04 -2.20 2.71
N ARG A 237 -37.92 -1.21 1.82
CA ARG A 237 -37.40 -1.40 0.45
C ARG A 237 -35.92 -1.78 0.45
N ALA A 238 -35.14 -1.23 1.38
CA ALA A 238 -33.70 -1.50 1.50
C ALA A 238 -33.34 -2.94 1.93
N GLY A 239 -34.32 -3.73 2.39
CA GLY A 239 -34.10 -5.12 2.78
C GLY A 239 -33.17 -5.24 4.00
N THR A 240 -31.93 -5.68 3.79
CA THR A 240 -30.90 -5.84 4.84
C THR A 240 -29.77 -4.82 4.74
N SER A 241 -29.83 -3.86 3.80
CA SER A 241 -28.70 -2.98 3.46
C SER A 241 -28.86 -1.56 4.02
N PRO A 242 -28.05 -1.17 5.02
CA PRO A 242 -27.94 0.24 5.45
C PRO A 242 -27.50 1.18 4.33
N LEU A 243 -26.67 0.71 3.40
CA LEU A 243 -26.23 1.54 2.28
C LEU A 243 -27.38 1.91 1.34
N VAL A 244 -28.30 0.98 1.05
CA VAL A 244 -29.46 1.28 0.21
C VAL A 244 -30.34 2.35 0.86
N VAL A 245 -30.50 2.33 2.19
CA VAL A 245 -31.15 3.42 2.93
C VAL A 245 -30.44 4.76 2.69
N GLN A 246 -29.11 4.79 2.85
CA GLN A 246 -28.33 6.01 2.70
C GLN A 246 -28.37 6.56 1.27
N LEU A 247 -28.24 5.70 0.25
CA LEU A 247 -28.34 6.09 -1.15
C LEU A 247 -29.75 6.59 -1.50
N ALA A 248 -30.81 5.94 -1.00
CA ALA A 248 -32.17 6.41 -1.22
C ALA A 248 -32.35 7.84 -0.69
N VAL A 249 -31.93 8.08 0.56
CA VAL A 249 -32.02 9.40 1.19
C VAL A 249 -31.15 10.42 0.46
N ASN A 250 -29.86 10.13 0.22
CA ASN A 250 -28.95 11.04 -0.47
C ASN A 250 -29.48 11.43 -1.86
N CYS A 251 -29.95 10.47 -2.64
CA CYS A 251 -30.52 10.74 -3.95
C CYS A 251 -31.73 11.66 -3.84
N ILE A 252 -32.68 11.38 -2.94
CA ILE A 252 -33.90 12.19 -2.77
C ILE A 252 -33.56 13.61 -2.31
N LEU A 253 -32.64 13.77 -1.34
CA LEU A 253 -32.27 15.08 -0.82
C LEU A 253 -31.45 15.91 -1.81
N MET A 254 -30.64 15.28 -2.66
CA MET A 254 -29.87 15.97 -3.72
C MET A 254 -30.77 16.53 -4.83
N ALA A 255 -31.86 15.83 -5.16
CA ALA A 255 -32.80 16.22 -6.21
C ALA A 255 -34.25 15.94 -5.79
N PRO A 256 -34.81 16.79 -4.90
CA PRO A 256 -36.15 16.59 -4.32
C PRO A 256 -37.28 17.00 -5.27
N GLU A 257 -37.00 17.74 -6.35
CA GLU A 257 -38.01 18.25 -7.26
C GLU A 257 -38.79 17.11 -7.94
N GLY A 258 -40.12 17.15 -7.83
CA GLY A 258 -41.00 16.17 -8.46
C GLY A 258 -41.02 14.78 -7.78
N PHE A 259 -40.33 14.60 -6.65
CA PHE A 259 -40.41 13.37 -5.87
C PHE A 259 -41.71 13.31 -5.05
N ASP A 260 -42.49 12.24 -5.24
CA ASP A 260 -43.66 11.93 -4.42
C ASP A 260 -43.27 10.94 -3.31
N PRO A 261 -43.25 11.34 -2.02
CA PRO A 261 -42.87 10.47 -0.92
C PRO A 261 -43.84 9.30 -0.69
N ALA A 262 -45.06 9.34 -1.25
CA ALA A 262 -46.00 8.24 -1.19
C ALA A 262 -45.78 7.17 -2.27
N ASP A 263 -44.99 7.46 -3.31
CA ASP A 263 -44.74 6.53 -4.41
C ASP A 263 -43.50 5.66 -4.16
N GLU A 264 -43.70 4.53 -3.49
CA GLU A 264 -42.62 3.59 -3.15
C GLU A 264 -41.90 2.99 -4.39
N ARG A 265 -42.44 3.12 -5.62
CA ARG A 265 -41.80 2.63 -6.85
C ARG A 265 -40.51 3.36 -7.18
N PHE A 266 -40.31 4.56 -6.64
CA PHE A 266 -39.08 5.34 -6.80
C PHE A 266 -38.11 5.16 -5.62
N LEU A 267 -38.35 4.17 -4.76
CA LEU A 267 -37.44 3.78 -3.68
C LEU A 267 -36.64 2.53 -4.08
N PRO A 268 -35.30 2.58 -4.01
CA PRO A 268 -34.44 1.47 -4.43
C PRO A 268 -34.45 0.31 -3.45
N THR A 269 -34.23 -0.90 -3.97
CA THR A 269 -34.00 -2.15 -3.23
C THR A 269 -32.55 -2.61 -3.26
N SER A 270 -31.74 -1.99 -4.13
CA SER A 270 -30.33 -2.30 -4.31
C SER A 270 -29.54 -1.04 -4.69
N VAL A 271 -28.21 -1.15 -4.65
CA VAL A 271 -27.31 -0.08 -5.13
C VAL A 271 -27.54 0.19 -6.62
N GLY A 272 -27.65 -0.85 -7.44
CA GLY A 272 -27.97 -0.73 -8.87
C GLY A 272 -29.29 0.00 -9.14
N GLU A 273 -30.35 -0.33 -8.39
CA GLU A 273 -31.64 0.36 -8.55
C GLU A 273 -31.57 1.82 -8.08
N ALA A 274 -30.73 2.13 -7.08
CA ALA A 274 -30.50 3.51 -6.65
C ALA A 274 -29.86 4.35 -7.76
N LEU A 275 -28.86 3.80 -8.46
CA LEU A 275 -28.25 4.42 -9.64
C LEU A 275 -29.29 4.64 -10.75
N ASP A 276 -30.07 3.61 -11.08
CA ASP A 276 -31.06 3.64 -12.17
C ASP A 276 -32.20 4.62 -11.91
N LEU A 277 -32.74 4.63 -10.70
CA LEU A 277 -33.84 5.52 -10.33
C LEU A 277 -33.37 6.97 -10.26
N HIS A 278 -32.17 7.22 -9.74
CA HIS A 278 -31.62 8.57 -9.67
C HIS A 278 -31.37 9.15 -11.06
N ALA A 279 -30.70 8.40 -11.95
CA ALA A 279 -30.48 8.82 -13.33
C ALA A 279 -31.79 9.10 -14.07
N ARG A 280 -32.77 8.18 -13.96
CA ARG A 280 -34.10 8.35 -14.58
C ARG A 280 -34.84 9.59 -14.06
N ARG A 281 -34.76 9.89 -12.76
CA ARG A 281 -35.40 11.08 -12.18
C ARG A 281 -34.82 12.38 -12.74
N LEU A 282 -33.52 12.40 -13.01
CA LEU A 282 -32.84 13.54 -13.64
C LEU A 282 -32.95 13.55 -15.18
N GLY A 283 -33.75 12.66 -15.78
CA GLY A 283 -33.91 12.57 -17.23
C GLY A 283 -32.65 12.09 -17.97
N SER A 284 -31.73 11.44 -17.25
CA SER A 284 -30.48 10.90 -17.79
C SER A 284 -30.56 9.38 -17.99
N ASP A 285 -29.76 8.87 -18.91
CA ASP A 285 -29.57 7.42 -19.04
C ASP A 285 -28.73 6.89 -17.86
N SER A 286 -29.17 5.78 -17.30
CA SER A 286 -28.48 5.05 -16.24
C SER A 286 -27.07 4.63 -16.65
N GLN A 287 -26.84 4.36 -17.95
CA GLN A 287 -25.51 4.02 -18.44
C GLN A 287 -24.55 5.21 -18.40
N THR A 288 -25.03 6.43 -18.65
CA THR A 288 -24.22 7.65 -18.53
C THR A 288 -23.65 7.79 -17.12
N LEU A 289 -24.51 7.64 -16.10
CA LEU A 289 -24.05 7.67 -14.70
C LEU A 289 -23.01 6.58 -14.40
N ARG A 290 -23.24 5.35 -14.87
CA ARG A 290 -22.27 4.26 -14.66
C ARG A 290 -20.93 4.54 -15.33
N LEU A 291 -20.92 5.10 -16.54
CA LEU A 291 -19.69 5.50 -17.23
C LEU A 291 -18.95 6.63 -16.49
N LEU A 292 -19.68 7.57 -15.87
CA LEU A 292 -19.08 8.60 -15.02
C LEU A 292 -18.43 8.01 -13.75
N LEU A 293 -19.06 7.01 -13.14
CA LEU A 293 -18.55 6.37 -11.92
C LEU A 293 -17.49 5.29 -12.19
N ALA A 294 -17.37 4.79 -13.42
CA ALA A 294 -16.47 3.68 -13.76
C ALA A 294 -15.00 3.95 -13.44
N PRO A 295 -14.40 5.12 -13.73
CA PRO A 295 -13.05 5.42 -13.27
C PRO A 295 -12.91 5.36 -11.75
N LEU A 296 -13.87 5.92 -11.01
CA LEU A 296 -13.85 5.93 -9.54
C LEU A 296 -14.02 4.53 -8.94
N ALA A 297 -14.80 3.68 -9.61
CA ALA A 297 -14.95 2.26 -9.26
C ALA A 297 -13.68 1.44 -9.55
N LEU A 298 -12.77 1.94 -10.39
CA LEU A 298 -11.51 1.30 -10.74
C LEU A 298 -10.30 2.05 -10.17
N ALA A 299 -10.55 3.09 -9.38
CA ALA A 299 -9.53 3.91 -8.75
C ALA A 299 -8.71 3.07 -7.76
N GLU A 300 -7.45 3.46 -7.63
CA GLU A 300 -6.56 2.99 -6.57
C GLU A 300 -6.48 4.07 -5.48
N ALA A 301 -5.96 3.69 -4.30
CA ALA A 301 -5.84 4.57 -3.13
C ALA A 301 -7.15 5.31 -2.78
N ASP A 302 -7.04 6.57 -2.36
CA ASP A 302 -8.15 7.40 -1.87
C ASP A 302 -8.96 8.09 -2.97
N GLY A 303 -8.82 7.65 -4.23
CA GLY A 303 -9.60 8.14 -5.37
C GLY A 303 -8.76 8.82 -6.45
N ILE A 304 -9.44 9.51 -7.36
CA ILE A 304 -8.85 10.08 -8.58
C ILE A 304 -8.80 11.61 -8.47
N PRO A 305 -7.70 12.27 -8.87
CA PRO A 305 -7.67 13.72 -8.99
C PRO A 305 -8.80 14.25 -9.88
N VAL A 306 -9.55 15.25 -9.40
CA VAL A 306 -10.75 15.77 -10.11
C VAL A 306 -10.45 16.14 -11.58
N HIS A 307 -9.26 16.68 -11.87
CA HIS A 307 -8.86 17.07 -13.22
C HIS A 307 -8.65 15.88 -14.18
N LEU A 308 -8.36 14.67 -13.67
CA LEU A 308 -8.24 13.44 -14.47
C LEU A 308 -9.60 12.78 -14.72
N TRP A 309 -10.61 13.03 -13.88
CA TRP A 309 -11.88 12.33 -13.94
C TRP A 309 -12.57 12.41 -15.31
N VAL A 310 -12.60 13.60 -15.93
CA VAL A 310 -13.20 13.81 -17.26
C VAL A 310 -12.51 13.00 -18.35
N ARG A 311 -11.17 13.01 -18.32
CA ARG A 311 -10.35 12.26 -19.27
C ARG A 311 -10.63 10.76 -19.16
N LEU A 312 -10.63 10.23 -17.94
CA LEU A 312 -10.82 8.82 -17.69
C LEU A 312 -12.24 8.36 -18.02
N ALA A 313 -13.27 9.14 -17.64
CA ALA A 313 -14.65 8.83 -17.99
C ALA A 313 -14.85 8.81 -19.53
N SER A 314 -14.23 9.74 -20.25
CA SER A 314 -14.27 9.77 -21.72
C SER A 314 -13.55 8.58 -22.34
N ALA A 315 -12.42 8.16 -21.77
CA ALA A 315 -11.67 6.99 -22.22
C ALA A 315 -12.47 5.69 -22.06
N VAL A 316 -13.14 5.53 -20.92
CA VAL A 316 -14.03 4.37 -20.66
C VAL A 316 -15.26 4.39 -21.57
N ALA A 317 -15.87 5.56 -21.77
CA ALA A 317 -17.04 5.71 -22.64
C ALA A 317 -16.72 5.54 -24.13
N GLY A 318 -15.47 5.79 -24.54
CA GLY A 318 -15.05 5.80 -25.96
C GLY A 318 -15.54 7.03 -26.73
N HIS A 319 -16.04 8.06 -26.02
CA HIS A 319 -16.49 9.34 -26.58
C HIS A 319 -16.37 10.45 -25.53
N ASP A 320 -16.41 11.71 -25.96
CA ASP A 320 -16.28 12.87 -25.06
C ASP A 320 -17.43 12.94 -24.04
N MET A 321 -17.08 12.96 -22.76
CA MET A 321 -18.00 13.04 -21.62
C MET A 321 -18.01 14.43 -20.95
N SER A 322 -17.27 15.42 -21.48
CA SER A 322 -17.09 16.73 -20.85
C SER A 322 -18.41 17.43 -20.51
N ARG A 323 -19.39 17.37 -21.42
CA ARG A 323 -20.72 17.95 -21.19
C ARG A 323 -21.52 17.21 -20.11
N ALA A 324 -21.45 15.87 -20.12
CA ALA A 324 -22.13 15.06 -19.12
C ALA A 324 -21.58 15.31 -17.71
N ILE A 325 -20.30 15.68 -17.58
CA ILE A 325 -19.66 16.03 -16.30
C ILE A 325 -19.97 17.46 -15.88
N ALA A 326 -19.98 18.41 -16.81
CA ALA A 326 -20.37 19.79 -16.50
C ALA A 326 -21.79 19.88 -15.91
N ASP A 327 -22.71 19.06 -16.43
CA ASP A 327 -24.07 18.91 -15.90
C ASP A 327 -24.16 17.82 -14.79
N GLY A 328 -23.05 17.15 -14.50
CA GLY A 328 -22.98 15.81 -13.89
C GLY A 328 -22.87 15.75 -12.38
N MET A 329 -22.56 16.84 -11.68
CA MET A 329 -22.48 16.79 -10.21
C MET A 329 -23.82 16.50 -9.55
N LEU A 330 -24.94 16.92 -10.16
CA LEU A 330 -26.27 16.49 -9.70
C LEU A 330 -26.48 14.98 -9.89
N LEU A 331 -25.90 14.40 -10.95
CA LEU A 331 -26.05 13.00 -11.33
C LEU A 331 -25.13 12.07 -10.50
N ALA A 332 -23.87 12.46 -10.31
CA ALA A 332 -22.85 11.67 -9.60
C ALA A 332 -22.79 11.99 -8.10
N GLY A 333 -23.20 13.20 -7.69
CA GLY A 333 -23.07 13.74 -6.34
C GLY A 333 -23.52 12.80 -5.21
N PRO A 334 -24.67 12.11 -5.31
CA PRO A 334 -25.12 11.18 -4.27
C PRO A 334 -24.21 9.96 -4.07
N PHE A 335 -23.24 9.71 -4.95
CA PHE A 335 -22.41 8.50 -4.99
C PHE A 335 -20.92 8.78 -4.80
N VAL A 336 -20.52 10.05 -4.78
CA VAL A 336 -19.12 10.48 -4.72
C VAL A 336 -18.89 11.39 -3.52
N GLN A 337 -17.65 11.43 -3.04
CA GLN A 337 -17.23 12.36 -1.99
C GLN A 337 -15.88 12.97 -2.40
N PRO A 338 -15.72 14.30 -2.24
CA PRO A 338 -14.41 14.92 -2.37
C PRO A 338 -13.55 14.57 -1.15
N GLU A 339 -12.27 14.38 -1.38
CA GLU A 339 -11.26 14.17 -0.34
C GLU A 339 -10.13 15.16 -0.57
N GLU A 340 -9.90 16.04 0.39
CA GLU A 340 -8.78 16.98 0.33
C GLU A 340 -7.54 16.28 0.82
N GLN A 341 -6.55 16.13 -0.05
CA GLN A 341 -5.27 15.60 0.35
C GLN A 341 -4.31 16.75 0.64
N GLU A 342 -3.79 16.76 1.87
CA GLU A 342 -2.71 17.65 2.25
C GLU A 342 -1.52 17.40 1.31
N ALA A 343 -0.97 18.48 0.74
CA ALA A 343 0.24 18.37 -0.05
C ALA A 343 1.37 17.94 0.90
N ASP A 344 2.01 16.80 0.62
CA ASP A 344 3.24 16.44 1.31
C ASP A 344 4.23 17.59 1.11
N ALA A 345 4.58 18.26 2.20
CA ALA A 345 5.59 19.31 2.22
C ALA A 345 6.98 18.70 2.07
N ALA A 346 7.26 18.13 0.90
CA ALA A 346 8.59 17.69 0.51
C ALA A 346 9.33 18.87 -0.14
N GLU A 347 10.29 19.41 0.62
CA GLU A 347 11.42 20.27 0.24
C GLU A 347 11.24 21.23 -0.96
N GLY A 348 10.86 22.48 -0.66
CA GLY A 348 11.37 23.66 -1.40
C GLY A 348 10.42 24.38 -2.35
N GLU A 349 9.30 23.78 -2.77
CA GLU A 349 8.32 24.49 -3.60
C GLU A 349 7.12 24.96 -2.76
N GLN A 350 6.66 26.19 -3.01
CA GLN A 350 5.44 26.69 -2.38
C GLN A 350 4.31 25.68 -2.64
N ALA A 351 3.73 25.14 -1.56
CA ALA A 351 2.55 24.30 -1.61
C ALA A 351 1.43 25.09 -2.31
N ASP A 352 1.32 24.92 -3.62
CA ASP A 352 0.10 25.24 -4.35
C ASP A 352 -1.00 24.37 -3.76
N GLY A 353 -2.18 24.94 -3.59
CA GLY A 353 -3.24 24.43 -2.70
C GLY A 353 -3.47 22.92 -2.79
N GLY A 354 -3.86 22.31 -1.66
CA GLY A 354 -4.12 20.86 -1.55
C GLY A 354 -4.90 20.29 -2.74
N ARG A 355 -4.61 19.03 -3.08
CA ARG A 355 -5.25 18.38 -4.23
C ARG A 355 -6.58 17.78 -3.80
N THR A 356 -7.64 18.15 -4.51
CA THR A 356 -8.95 17.53 -4.32
C THR A 356 -9.03 16.24 -5.13
N LEU A 357 -9.10 15.12 -4.42
CA LEU A 357 -9.44 13.81 -4.98
C LEU A 357 -10.95 13.63 -4.99
N LEU A 358 -11.43 12.81 -5.92
CA LEU A 358 -12.80 12.33 -5.96
C LEU A 358 -12.78 10.82 -5.76
N ARG A 359 -13.57 10.32 -4.83
CA ARG A 359 -13.77 8.88 -4.61
C ARG A 359 -15.24 8.55 -4.53
N LEU A 360 -15.55 7.26 -4.65
CA LEU A 360 -16.89 6.77 -4.32
C LEU A 360 -17.12 6.92 -2.82
N MET A 361 -18.34 7.32 -2.45
CA MET A 361 -18.72 7.46 -1.04
C MET A 361 -18.76 6.11 -0.29
N HIS A 362 -18.86 5.00 -1.03
CA HIS A 362 -18.89 3.66 -0.45
C HIS A 362 -18.37 2.59 -1.44
N PRO A 363 -17.51 1.64 -1.01
CA PRO A 363 -16.93 0.60 -1.89
C PRO A 363 -17.94 -0.25 -2.66
N ALA A 364 -19.09 -0.57 -2.06
CA ALA A 364 -20.18 -1.31 -2.70
C ALA A 364 -20.73 -0.67 -3.99
N ILE A 365 -20.62 0.66 -4.14
CA ILE A 365 -20.96 1.33 -5.41
C ILE A 365 -19.95 0.88 -6.47
N GLY A 366 -18.67 0.79 -6.12
CA GLY A 366 -17.63 0.29 -6.99
C GLY A 366 -17.86 -1.17 -7.38
N ASP A 367 -18.30 -2.02 -6.44
CA ASP A 367 -18.68 -3.42 -6.73
C ASP A 367 -19.80 -3.50 -7.76
N GLU A 368 -20.87 -2.72 -7.57
CA GLU A 368 -22.01 -2.66 -8.50
C GLU A 368 -21.56 -2.21 -9.90
N ILE A 369 -20.75 -1.14 -9.98
CA ILE A 369 -20.25 -0.64 -11.26
C ILE A 369 -19.35 -1.68 -11.94
N ARG A 370 -18.39 -2.27 -11.23
CA ARG A 370 -17.49 -3.31 -11.76
C ARG A 370 -18.25 -4.54 -12.25
N ALA A 371 -19.28 -4.97 -11.52
CA ALA A 371 -20.13 -6.10 -11.92
C ALA A 371 -20.92 -5.83 -13.22
N GLY A 372 -21.23 -4.55 -13.50
CA GLY A 372 -21.89 -4.12 -14.73
C GLY A 372 -20.95 -3.88 -15.92
N LEU A 373 -19.63 -3.91 -15.74
CA LEU A 373 -18.67 -3.71 -16.83
C LEU A 373 -18.60 -4.96 -17.72
N PRO A 374 -18.52 -4.82 -19.06
CA PRO A 374 -18.31 -5.96 -19.95
C PRO A 374 -17.00 -6.71 -19.67
N SER A 375 -15.95 -5.99 -19.28
CA SER A 375 -14.67 -6.53 -18.87
C SER A 375 -13.91 -5.49 -18.05
N VAL A 376 -13.64 -5.80 -16.79
CA VAL A 376 -12.82 -4.96 -15.90
C VAL A 376 -11.43 -4.74 -16.49
N ALA A 377 -10.79 -5.80 -16.99
CA ALA A 377 -9.46 -5.72 -17.59
C ALA A 377 -9.42 -4.81 -18.84
N ALA A 378 -10.45 -4.86 -19.70
CA ALA A 378 -10.52 -4.00 -20.87
C ALA A 378 -10.71 -2.52 -20.48
N THR A 379 -11.56 -2.24 -19.49
CA THR A 379 -11.75 -0.89 -18.97
C THR A 379 -10.50 -0.36 -18.28
N GLN A 380 -9.79 -1.20 -17.52
CA GLN A 380 -8.49 -0.84 -16.94
C GLN A 380 -7.43 -0.56 -18.01
N SER A 381 -7.45 -1.30 -19.13
CA SER A 381 -6.59 -0.96 -20.27
C SER A 381 -6.89 0.42 -20.84
N GLN A 382 -8.17 0.80 -20.98
CA GLN A 382 -8.57 2.13 -21.45
C GLN A 382 -8.10 3.24 -20.49
N ILE A 383 -8.29 3.02 -19.18
CA ILE A 383 -7.83 3.93 -18.13
C ILE A 383 -6.30 4.05 -18.17
N ALA A 384 -5.57 2.93 -18.19
CA ALA A 384 -4.12 2.93 -18.21
C ALA A 384 -3.55 3.67 -19.43
N MET A 385 -4.12 3.47 -20.63
CA MET A 385 -3.71 4.21 -21.83
C MET A 385 -3.95 5.71 -21.67
N ALA A 386 -5.11 6.12 -21.16
CA ALA A 386 -5.43 7.53 -20.95
C ALA A 386 -4.53 8.21 -19.89
N LEU A 387 -4.12 7.45 -18.86
CA LEU A 387 -3.15 7.89 -17.85
C LEU A 387 -1.74 8.01 -18.45
N LEU A 388 -1.28 7.04 -19.25
CA LEU A 388 0.00 7.12 -19.94
C LEU A 388 0.06 8.32 -20.91
N GLU A 389 -1.02 8.59 -21.63
CA GLU A 389 -1.16 9.79 -22.48
C GLU A 389 -1.24 11.10 -21.69
N ALA A 390 -1.46 11.04 -20.37
CA ALA A 390 -1.45 12.21 -19.49
C ALA A 390 -0.04 12.54 -18.98
N VAL A 391 0.94 11.64 -19.14
CA VAL A 391 2.33 11.88 -18.72
C VAL A 391 2.98 12.93 -19.63
N PRO A 392 3.32 14.13 -19.13
CA PRO A 392 3.89 15.19 -19.95
C PRO A 392 5.24 14.75 -20.53
N GLU A 393 5.43 14.88 -21.84
CA GLU A 393 6.70 14.56 -22.53
C GLU A 393 7.22 13.12 -22.32
N GLN A 394 6.38 12.21 -21.82
CA GLN A 394 6.78 10.88 -21.32
C GLN A 394 7.81 10.95 -20.17
N ASP A 395 7.79 12.04 -19.42
CA ASP A 395 8.66 12.30 -18.27
C ASP A 395 7.91 12.03 -16.96
N TRP A 396 8.26 10.94 -16.28
CA TRP A 396 7.66 10.52 -15.02
C TRP A 396 7.91 11.49 -13.85
N SER A 397 8.93 12.36 -13.95
CA SER A 397 9.18 13.39 -12.94
C SER A 397 8.11 14.49 -12.96
N LYS A 398 7.44 14.69 -14.12
CA LYS A 398 6.38 15.68 -14.34
C LYS A 398 4.99 15.07 -14.30
N ALA A 399 4.88 13.75 -14.18
CA ALA A 399 3.60 13.06 -14.11
C ALA A 399 2.84 13.46 -12.84
N ASP A 400 1.51 13.53 -12.93
CA ASP A 400 0.68 13.62 -11.74
C ASP A 400 1.00 12.45 -10.79
N PRO A 401 1.13 12.68 -9.46
CA PRO A 401 1.50 11.60 -8.56
C PRO A 401 0.52 10.42 -8.60
N TYR A 402 -0.78 10.64 -8.82
CA TYR A 402 -1.74 9.54 -9.01
C TYR A 402 -1.36 8.68 -10.22
N VAL A 403 -1.03 9.30 -11.36
CA VAL A 403 -0.62 8.59 -12.58
C VAL A 403 0.64 7.78 -12.28
N ARG A 404 1.65 8.44 -11.73
CA ARG A 404 2.96 7.85 -11.47
C ARG A 404 2.90 6.68 -10.49
N ASP A 405 2.14 6.83 -9.41
CA ASP A 405 2.15 5.90 -8.27
C ASP A 405 1.15 4.75 -8.47
N HIS A 406 0.11 4.93 -9.29
CA HIS A 406 -0.96 3.93 -9.48
C HIS A 406 -1.08 3.35 -10.89
N ILE A 407 -0.30 3.81 -11.89
CA ILE A 407 -0.31 3.20 -13.23
C ILE A 407 0.06 1.71 -13.20
N ALA A 408 0.94 1.31 -12.29
CA ALA A 408 1.34 -0.10 -12.15
C ALA A 408 0.16 -1.00 -11.74
N ALA A 409 -0.73 -0.49 -10.90
CA ALA A 409 -1.93 -1.21 -10.46
C ALA A 409 -2.98 -1.31 -11.58
N HIS A 410 -3.25 -0.21 -12.30
CA HIS A 410 -4.14 -0.23 -13.46
C HIS A 410 -3.65 -1.19 -14.55
N THR A 411 -2.35 -1.19 -14.83
CA THR A 411 -1.75 -2.11 -15.82
C THR A 411 -1.66 -3.54 -15.33
N LEU A 412 -1.52 -3.80 -14.02
CA LEU A 412 -1.58 -5.15 -13.46
C LEU A 412 -2.93 -5.80 -13.75
N GLU A 413 -4.02 -5.10 -13.42
CA GLU A 413 -5.37 -5.63 -13.64
C GLU A 413 -5.75 -5.72 -15.12
N ALA A 414 -5.19 -4.84 -15.95
CA ALA A 414 -5.31 -4.94 -17.41
C ALA A 414 -4.49 -6.10 -18.02
N GLY A 415 -3.58 -6.73 -17.27
CA GLY A 415 -2.64 -7.73 -17.79
C GLY A 415 -1.53 -7.14 -18.68
N LEU A 416 -1.23 -5.85 -18.52
CA LEU A 416 -0.29 -5.06 -19.32
C LEU A 416 0.95 -4.57 -18.53
N LEU A 417 1.04 -4.90 -17.24
CA LEU A 417 2.15 -4.45 -16.40
C LEU A 417 3.53 -4.91 -16.92
N PRO A 418 3.76 -6.16 -17.38
CA PRO A 418 5.06 -6.58 -17.87
C PRO A 418 5.63 -5.71 -19.01
N GLN A 419 4.77 -5.15 -19.87
CA GLN A 419 5.17 -4.25 -20.96
C GLN A 419 5.63 -2.89 -20.42
N LEU A 420 5.00 -2.40 -19.35
CA LEU A 420 5.34 -1.13 -18.69
C LEU A 420 6.62 -1.23 -17.85
N LEU A 421 6.93 -2.41 -17.28
CA LEU A 421 8.12 -2.66 -16.46
C LEU A 421 9.44 -2.76 -17.28
N THR A 422 9.59 -1.85 -18.24
CA THR A 422 10.78 -1.66 -19.08
C THR A 422 11.29 -0.21 -19.03
N ASP A 423 10.61 0.68 -18.29
CA ASP A 423 10.96 2.09 -18.18
C ASP A 423 11.68 2.41 -16.85
N PRO A 424 12.98 2.77 -16.88
CA PRO A 424 13.71 3.23 -15.69
C PRO A 424 13.09 4.44 -15.00
N GLY A 425 12.46 5.36 -15.74
CA GLY A 425 11.85 6.54 -15.15
C GLY A 425 10.72 6.17 -14.20
N LEU A 426 9.91 5.18 -14.57
CA LEU A 426 8.86 4.65 -13.70
C LEU A 426 9.46 4.07 -12.41
N PHE A 427 10.51 3.26 -12.51
CA PHE A 427 11.15 2.65 -11.33
C PHE A 427 11.74 3.67 -10.35
N VAL A 428 12.24 4.78 -10.88
CA VAL A 428 12.85 5.86 -10.09
C VAL A 428 11.80 6.73 -9.43
N HIS A 429 10.72 7.06 -10.13
CA HIS A 429 9.79 8.07 -9.65
C HIS A 429 8.54 7.50 -8.95
N ALA A 430 8.02 6.34 -9.36
CA ALA A 430 6.82 5.75 -8.76
C ALA A 430 7.00 5.37 -7.30
N ASP A 431 5.94 5.51 -6.50
CA ASP A 431 5.90 5.04 -5.12
C ASP A 431 6.44 3.59 -5.01
N PRO A 432 7.49 3.36 -4.20
CA PRO A 432 8.14 2.07 -4.17
C PRO A 432 7.29 1.00 -3.48
N VAL A 433 6.30 1.36 -2.65
CA VAL A 433 5.42 0.40 -1.98
C VAL A 433 4.39 -0.15 -2.97
N ALA A 434 3.68 0.73 -3.66
CA ALA A 434 2.69 0.36 -4.67
C ALA A 434 3.34 -0.39 -5.84
N LEU A 435 4.46 0.12 -6.37
CA LEU A 435 5.15 -0.53 -7.47
C LEU A 435 5.71 -1.90 -7.08
N ARG A 436 6.27 -2.04 -5.86
CA ARG A 436 6.73 -3.35 -5.36
C ARG A 436 5.60 -4.37 -5.31
N ALA A 437 4.46 -4.00 -4.71
CA ALA A 437 3.32 -4.90 -4.59
C ALA A 437 2.79 -5.34 -5.96
N ALA A 438 2.71 -4.40 -6.92
CA ALA A 438 2.31 -4.72 -8.29
C ALA A 438 3.29 -5.68 -8.98
N VAL A 439 4.61 -5.45 -8.85
CA VAL A 439 5.65 -6.30 -9.44
C VAL A 439 5.69 -7.69 -8.81
N GLU A 440 5.49 -7.81 -7.49
CA GLU A 440 5.46 -9.09 -6.79
C GLU A 440 4.21 -9.93 -7.10
N ALA A 441 3.12 -9.31 -7.56
CA ALA A 441 1.92 -9.99 -8.03
C ALA A 441 2.09 -10.64 -9.41
N VAL A 442 3.07 -10.19 -10.22
CA VAL A 442 3.33 -10.77 -11.55
C VAL A 442 4.16 -12.06 -11.43
N PRO A 443 3.78 -13.15 -12.12
CA PRO A 443 4.58 -14.37 -12.18
C PRO A 443 6.02 -14.09 -12.68
N ALA A 444 7.02 -14.69 -12.04
CA ALA A 444 8.42 -14.37 -12.28
C ALA A 444 8.86 -14.62 -13.74
N GLU A 445 8.25 -15.60 -14.40
CA GLU A 445 8.47 -15.97 -15.79
C GLU A 445 7.95 -14.92 -16.80
N GLN A 446 7.03 -14.05 -16.38
CA GLN A 446 6.50 -12.96 -17.23
C GLN A 446 7.30 -11.66 -17.06
N LEU A 447 8.12 -11.54 -16.01
CA LEU A 447 8.92 -10.36 -15.76
C LEU A 447 10.14 -10.32 -16.68
N GLY A 448 10.33 -9.21 -17.39
CA GLY A 448 11.56 -8.90 -18.12
C GLY A 448 12.77 -8.71 -17.18
N ALA A 449 13.98 -8.71 -17.75
CA ALA A 449 15.22 -8.49 -17.00
C ALA A 449 15.20 -7.25 -16.09
N PRO A 450 14.86 -6.03 -16.58
CA PRO A 450 14.80 -4.84 -15.73
C PRO A 450 13.79 -4.94 -14.57
N ALA A 451 12.65 -5.57 -14.81
CA ALA A 451 11.63 -5.77 -13.79
C ALA A 451 12.09 -6.72 -12.68
N ARG A 452 12.89 -7.75 -13.02
CA ARG A 452 13.51 -8.64 -12.02
C ARG A 452 14.56 -7.91 -11.19
N THR A 453 15.34 -7.02 -11.80
CA THR A 453 16.27 -6.13 -11.09
C THR A 453 15.52 -5.23 -10.10
N TYR A 454 14.42 -4.61 -10.54
CA TYR A 454 13.57 -3.83 -9.65
C TYR A 454 13.03 -4.67 -8.50
N ARG A 455 12.44 -5.84 -8.79
CA ARG A 455 11.89 -6.76 -7.76
C ARG A 455 12.92 -7.15 -6.71
N ARG A 456 14.17 -7.43 -7.12
CA ARG A 456 15.30 -7.72 -6.21
C ARG A 456 15.62 -6.54 -5.30
N THR A 457 15.54 -5.32 -5.83
CA THR A 457 15.96 -4.08 -5.15
C THR A 457 14.85 -3.45 -4.31
N ALA A 458 13.58 -3.69 -4.67
CA ALA A 458 12.41 -3.07 -4.04
C ALA A 458 12.31 -3.21 -2.50
N PRO A 459 12.72 -4.32 -1.86
CA PRO A 459 12.77 -4.40 -0.40
C PRO A 459 13.73 -3.39 0.23
N LEU A 460 14.86 -3.10 -0.42
CA LEU A 460 15.79 -2.07 0.03
C LEU A 460 15.15 -0.68 -0.10
N LEU A 461 14.54 -0.38 -1.24
CA LEU A 461 13.91 0.92 -1.52
C LEU A 461 12.77 1.25 -0.56
N THR A 462 11.93 0.26 -0.26
CA THR A 462 10.78 0.40 0.65
C THR A 462 11.22 0.53 2.11
N ARG A 463 12.18 -0.29 2.57
CA ARG A 463 12.67 -0.24 3.95
C ARG A 463 13.39 1.07 4.28
N THR A 464 14.16 1.60 3.34
CA THR A 464 14.93 2.83 3.56
C THR A 464 14.15 4.09 3.24
N GLN A 465 12.93 3.96 2.69
CA GLN A 465 12.15 5.07 2.14
C GLN A 465 13.00 5.95 1.22
N ALA A 466 13.80 5.31 0.34
CA ALA A 466 14.82 6.00 -0.44
C ALA A 466 14.21 7.16 -1.27
N PRO A 467 14.68 8.40 -1.07
CA PRO A 467 14.33 9.54 -1.93
C PRO A 467 14.69 9.28 -3.39
N THR A 468 14.09 10.02 -4.31
CA THR A 468 14.21 9.81 -5.77
C THR A 468 15.65 9.67 -6.25
N ILE A 469 16.56 10.57 -5.85
CA ILE A 469 17.97 10.54 -6.28
C ILE A 469 18.67 9.28 -5.73
N MET A 470 18.44 8.94 -4.46
CA MET A 470 18.99 7.73 -3.84
C MET A 470 18.47 6.48 -4.54
N ARG A 471 17.17 6.44 -4.86
CA ARG A 471 16.53 5.34 -5.59
C ARG A 471 17.14 5.16 -6.97
N ALA A 472 17.36 6.25 -7.69
CA ALA A 472 18.03 6.24 -8.99
C ALA A 472 19.45 5.69 -8.90
N ALA A 473 20.24 6.13 -7.92
CA ALA A 473 21.61 5.66 -7.73
C ALA A 473 21.68 4.17 -7.34
N LEU A 474 20.77 3.71 -6.48
CA LEU A 474 20.67 2.29 -6.11
C LEU A 474 20.24 1.41 -7.28
N LEU A 475 19.26 1.87 -8.08
CA LEU A 475 18.79 1.15 -9.27
C LEU A 475 19.87 1.12 -10.36
N GLU A 476 20.61 2.21 -10.56
CA GLU A 476 21.75 2.26 -11.46
C GLU A 476 22.79 1.18 -11.11
N THR A 477 23.19 1.11 -9.83
CA THR A 477 24.09 0.06 -9.37
C THR A 477 23.51 -1.33 -9.58
N ALA A 478 22.22 -1.53 -9.30
CA ALA A 478 21.55 -2.80 -9.48
C ALA A 478 21.49 -3.24 -10.97
N PHE A 479 21.29 -2.31 -11.90
CA PHE A 479 21.34 -2.58 -13.33
C PHE A 479 22.74 -2.97 -13.79
N VAL A 480 23.79 -2.33 -13.28
CA VAL A 480 25.17 -2.74 -13.59
C VAL A 480 25.48 -4.13 -13.02
N GLU A 481 25.03 -4.43 -11.80
CA GLU A 481 25.16 -5.76 -11.18
C GLU A 481 24.48 -6.87 -12.01
N ASP A 482 23.30 -6.58 -12.56
CA ASP A 482 22.52 -7.55 -13.32
C ASP A 482 22.89 -7.59 -14.83
N GLY A 483 23.92 -6.83 -15.24
CA GLY A 483 24.42 -6.81 -16.61
C GLY A 483 23.51 -6.09 -17.61
N LEU A 484 22.84 -5.02 -17.17
CA LEU A 484 21.90 -4.21 -17.94
C LEU A 484 22.44 -2.77 -18.17
N PRO A 485 23.56 -2.61 -18.90
CA PRO A 485 24.23 -1.31 -19.08
C PRO A 485 23.38 -0.27 -19.80
N GLU A 486 22.45 -0.68 -20.67
CA GLU A 486 21.51 0.22 -21.34
C GLU A 486 20.50 0.85 -20.36
N TYR A 487 20.14 0.13 -19.29
CA TYR A 487 19.26 0.64 -18.23
C TYR A 487 20.02 1.55 -17.26
N ALA A 488 21.23 1.16 -16.86
CA ALA A 488 22.11 2.01 -16.07
C ALA A 488 22.46 3.33 -16.79
N GLY A 489 22.72 3.25 -18.10
CA GLY A 489 22.95 4.41 -18.95
C GLY A 489 21.71 5.30 -19.12
N ALA A 490 20.51 4.70 -19.20
CA ALA A 490 19.26 5.46 -19.27
C ALA A 490 18.99 6.27 -18.00
N VAL A 491 19.29 5.73 -16.80
CA VAL A 491 19.19 6.48 -15.54
C VAL A 491 20.06 7.74 -15.56
N HIS A 492 21.29 7.64 -16.08
CA HIS A 492 22.20 8.78 -16.20
C HIS A 492 21.80 9.81 -17.26
N GLN A 493 21.41 9.33 -18.45
CA GLN A 493 21.32 10.18 -19.63
C GLN A 493 19.91 10.73 -19.88
N ARG A 494 18.86 9.96 -19.55
CA ARG A 494 17.47 10.36 -19.85
C ARG A 494 16.79 11.09 -18.72
N LEU A 495 17.10 10.74 -17.47
CA LEU A 495 16.38 11.29 -16.31
C LEU A 495 16.94 12.64 -15.83
N GLY A 496 18.11 13.06 -16.33
CA GLY A 496 18.71 14.35 -15.95
C GLY A 496 19.06 14.48 -14.47
N LEU A 497 19.15 13.36 -13.73
CA LEU A 497 19.44 13.36 -12.30
C LEU A 497 20.94 13.37 -12.03
N GLU A 498 21.37 14.22 -11.08
CA GLU A 498 22.73 14.20 -10.56
C GLU A 498 22.87 13.13 -9.48
N LEU A 499 23.29 11.93 -9.89
CA LEU A 499 23.51 10.83 -8.96
C LEU A 499 24.73 11.08 -8.08
N SER A 500 24.64 10.70 -6.81
CA SER A 500 25.75 10.76 -5.84
C SER A 500 26.95 9.88 -6.23
N TRP A 501 26.74 8.89 -7.11
CA TRP A 501 27.81 8.08 -7.67
C TRP A 501 27.45 7.53 -9.06
N GLU A 502 28.48 7.05 -9.75
CA GLU A 502 28.39 6.26 -10.98
C GLU A 502 29.03 4.89 -10.74
N THR A 503 28.32 3.80 -11.06
CA THR A 503 28.89 2.45 -10.94
C THR A 503 29.81 2.16 -12.11
N LEU A 504 31.11 2.05 -11.85
CA LEU A 504 32.12 1.83 -12.90
C LEU A 504 32.11 0.38 -13.38
N TRP A 505 31.99 -0.56 -12.44
CA TRP A 505 31.88 -1.99 -12.72
C TRP A 505 31.41 -2.75 -11.48
N SER A 506 30.87 -3.95 -11.71
CA SER A 506 30.51 -4.92 -10.67
C SER A 506 30.98 -6.32 -11.06
N LEU A 507 31.46 -7.09 -10.08
CA LEU A 507 31.93 -8.46 -10.25
C LEU A 507 31.19 -9.38 -9.27
N SER A 508 30.47 -10.36 -9.80
CA SER A 508 29.86 -11.41 -8.98
C SER A 508 30.94 -12.41 -8.54
N LEU A 509 31.47 -12.20 -7.34
CA LEU A 509 32.59 -12.92 -6.77
C LEU A 509 32.31 -13.25 -5.30
N PRO A 510 31.91 -14.49 -4.96
CA PRO A 510 31.67 -14.84 -3.57
C PRO A 510 32.97 -14.91 -2.77
N GLY A 511 32.88 -14.62 -1.47
CA GLY A 511 33.99 -14.80 -0.53
C GLY A 511 35.08 -13.72 -0.58
N VAL A 512 34.79 -12.54 -1.12
CA VAL A 512 35.71 -11.39 -1.03
C VAL A 512 35.83 -10.96 0.43
N SER A 513 36.99 -11.16 1.04
CA SER A 513 37.22 -10.92 2.46
C SER A 513 37.91 -9.58 2.76
N ALA A 514 38.60 -9.00 1.78
CA ALA A 514 39.22 -7.69 1.88
C ALA A 514 39.35 -7.05 0.49
N VAL A 515 39.31 -5.72 0.46
CA VAL A 515 39.56 -4.93 -0.74
C VAL A 515 40.53 -3.80 -0.44
N THR A 516 41.34 -3.41 -1.41
CA THR A 516 42.13 -2.18 -1.31
C THR A 516 42.38 -1.58 -2.68
N VAL A 517 42.47 -0.26 -2.74
CA VAL A 517 42.90 0.47 -3.93
C VAL A 517 44.43 0.57 -3.96
N GLY A 518 45.00 0.55 -5.16
CA GLY A 518 46.43 0.72 -5.36
C GLY A 518 46.75 1.32 -6.72
N SER A 519 48.03 1.45 -7.01
CA SER A 519 48.53 1.86 -8.32
C SER A 519 49.63 0.91 -8.80
N LEU A 520 49.58 0.57 -10.08
CA LEU A 520 50.60 -0.24 -10.75
C LEU A 520 51.49 0.70 -11.58
N PRO A 521 52.77 0.87 -11.22
CA PRO A 521 53.69 1.71 -11.98
C PRO A 521 53.88 1.18 -13.40
N ARG A 522 53.85 2.06 -14.40
CA ARG A 522 54.17 1.75 -15.79
C ARG A 522 55.60 2.21 -16.13
N PRO A 523 56.27 1.56 -17.10
CA PRO A 523 57.61 1.94 -17.53
C PRO A 523 57.73 3.37 -18.08
N ASP A 524 56.62 3.95 -18.53
CA ASP A 524 56.53 5.34 -19.03
C ASP A 524 56.42 6.39 -17.92
N GLY A 525 56.44 5.96 -16.64
CA GLY A 525 56.31 6.84 -15.47
C GLY A 525 54.87 7.16 -15.07
N SER A 526 53.86 6.70 -15.82
CA SER A 526 52.46 6.76 -15.39
C SER A 526 52.13 5.63 -14.41
N ALA A 527 51.00 5.70 -13.72
CA ALA A 527 50.53 4.61 -12.87
C ALA A 527 49.08 4.24 -13.24
N THR A 528 48.78 2.95 -13.29
CA THR A 528 47.42 2.46 -13.52
C THR A 528 46.73 2.27 -12.16
N PRO A 529 45.59 2.92 -11.89
CA PRO A 529 44.86 2.66 -10.66
C PRO A 529 44.26 1.25 -10.71
N VAL A 530 44.44 0.48 -9.64
CA VAL A 530 44.02 -0.92 -9.54
C VAL A 530 43.15 -1.17 -8.32
N ALA A 531 42.19 -2.08 -8.47
CA ALA A 531 41.44 -2.68 -7.38
C ALA A 531 42.06 -4.04 -7.05
N VAL A 532 42.37 -4.24 -5.77
CA VAL A 532 42.96 -5.48 -5.25
C VAL A 532 41.93 -6.15 -4.35
N LEU A 533 41.55 -7.38 -4.67
CA LEU A 533 40.54 -8.15 -3.98
C LEU A 533 41.17 -9.39 -3.36
N VAL A 534 40.94 -9.64 -2.08
CA VAL A 534 41.30 -10.90 -1.43
C VAL A 534 40.12 -11.86 -1.55
N VAL A 535 40.35 -12.99 -2.24
CA VAL A 535 39.34 -13.97 -2.66
C VAL A 535 39.76 -15.38 -2.24
N PRO A 536 38.90 -16.40 -2.32
CA PRO A 536 39.31 -17.79 -2.09
C PRO A 536 40.40 -18.26 -3.06
N ALA A 537 41.29 -19.15 -2.61
CA ALA A 537 42.42 -19.63 -3.42
C ALA A 537 42.04 -20.32 -4.75
N GLY A 538 40.81 -20.84 -4.86
CA GLY A 538 40.27 -21.46 -6.06
C GLY A 538 39.64 -20.49 -7.07
N THR A 539 39.63 -19.18 -6.79
CA THR A 539 39.02 -18.19 -7.68
C THR A 539 39.81 -18.08 -8.99
N PRO A 540 39.16 -18.28 -10.17
CA PRO A 540 39.83 -18.16 -11.46
C PRO A 540 40.54 -16.82 -11.64
N GLY A 541 41.80 -16.84 -12.08
CA GLY A 541 42.61 -15.64 -12.31
C GLY A 541 43.22 -15.02 -11.06
N ALA A 542 42.97 -15.57 -9.87
CA ALA A 542 43.56 -15.09 -8.63
C ALA A 542 44.93 -15.75 -8.36
N ARG A 543 45.83 -15.01 -7.71
CA ARG A 543 47.16 -15.47 -7.31
C ARG A 543 47.22 -15.81 -5.81
N PRO A 544 47.67 -17.01 -5.39
CA PRO A 544 47.72 -17.38 -3.97
C PRO A 544 48.53 -16.40 -3.11
N ILE A 545 48.05 -16.13 -1.89
CA ILE A 545 48.75 -15.29 -0.91
C ILE A 545 49.65 -16.20 -0.05
N GLY A 546 50.96 -16.16 -0.22
CA GLY A 546 51.88 -16.93 0.64
C GLY A 546 53.16 -17.37 -0.09
N ALA A 547 54.14 -17.87 0.66
CA ALA A 547 55.34 -18.44 0.04
C ALA A 547 54.98 -19.75 -0.71
N PRO A 548 55.67 -20.08 -1.83
CA PRO A 548 55.41 -21.33 -2.53
C PRO A 548 55.61 -22.53 -1.59
N GLY A 549 54.51 -23.21 -1.24
CA GLY A 549 54.50 -24.34 -0.30
C GLY A 549 53.61 -24.17 0.94
N GLU A 550 53.07 -22.98 1.20
CA GLU A 550 52.05 -22.76 2.24
C GLU A 550 50.63 -22.84 1.64
N GLU A 551 49.78 -23.72 2.18
CA GLU A 551 48.35 -23.76 1.84
C GLU A 551 47.63 -22.57 2.47
N SER A 552 47.71 -21.42 1.80
CA SER A 552 46.86 -20.28 2.14
C SER A 552 45.49 -20.46 1.50
N GLY A 553 44.44 -20.35 2.31
CA GLY A 553 43.04 -20.42 1.83
C GLY A 553 42.62 -19.23 0.96
N SER A 554 43.50 -18.22 0.79
CA SER A 554 43.21 -16.95 0.12
C SER A 554 44.17 -16.66 -1.04
N ALA A 555 43.65 -15.97 -2.05
CA ALA A 555 44.35 -15.46 -3.22
C ALA A 555 44.01 -13.99 -3.46
N VAL A 556 44.81 -13.31 -4.30
CA VAL A 556 44.62 -11.93 -4.73
C VAL A 556 44.16 -11.90 -6.18
N LEU A 557 43.08 -11.17 -6.43
CA LEU A 557 42.63 -10.81 -7.76
C LEU A 557 42.85 -9.31 -7.97
N VAL A 558 43.39 -8.94 -9.14
CA VAL A 558 43.72 -7.55 -9.47
C VAL A 558 42.98 -7.13 -10.74
N HIS A 559 42.22 -6.06 -10.65
CA HIS A 559 41.52 -5.43 -11.77
C HIS A 559 41.92 -3.96 -11.90
N GLY A 560 41.70 -3.37 -13.07
CA GLY A 560 41.71 -1.91 -13.19
C GLY A 560 40.64 -1.30 -12.29
N LEU A 561 40.98 -0.18 -11.62
CA LEU A 561 40.04 0.47 -10.71
C LEU A 561 38.90 1.17 -11.48
N VAL A 562 39.19 1.69 -12.68
CA VAL A 562 38.22 2.43 -13.51
C VAL A 562 37.51 1.51 -14.50
N GLN A 563 38.23 0.55 -15.09
CA GLN A 563 37.69 -0.46 -15.99
C GLN A 563 38.06 -1.83 -15.45
N PRO A 564 37.14 -2.82 -15.44
CA PRO A 564 37.37 -4.13 -14.84
C PRO A 564 38.28 -5.04 -15.69
N ASP A 565 39.18 -4.47 -16.49
CA ASP A 565 40.07 -5.23 -17.36
C ASP A 565 41.01 -6.11 -16.53
N HIS A 566 41.19 -7.35 -16.98
CA HIS A 566 42.26 -8.21 -16.47
C HIS A 566 43.60 -7.62 -16.90
N LEU A 567 44.36 -7.10 -15.94
CA LEU A 567 45.68 -6.50 -16.16
C LEU A 567 46.79 -7.55 -16.40
N GLY A 568 46.43 -8.78 -16.74
CA GLY A 568 47.35 -9.89 -16.91
C GLY A 568 47.91 -10.42 -15.59
N ASP A 569 49.07 -11.05 -15.66
CA ASP A 569 49.69 -11.76 -14.54
C ASP A 569 50.50 -10.79 -13.65
N VAL A 570 49.80 -9.87 -12.98
CA VAL A 570 50.37 -8.82 -12.14
C VAL A 570 50.93 -9.41 -10.84
N ASP A 571 52.17 -9.06 -10.50
CA ASP A 571 52.74 -9.37 -9.19
C ASP A 571 52.17 -8.42 -8.11
N PRO A 572 51.42 -8.93 -7.11
CA PRO A 572 50.88 -8.09 -6.04
C PRO A 572 51.96 -7.28 -5.30
N ALA A 573 53.22 -7.73 -5.30
CA ALA A 573 54.34 -7.00 -4.69
C ALA A 573 54.70 -5.70 -5.44
N GLN A 574 54.26 -5.54 -6.69
CA GLN A 574 54.50 -4.33 -7.50
C GLN A 574 53.42 -3.26 -7.30
N ILE A 575 52.34 -3.58 -6.58
CA ILE A 575 51.22 -2.67 -6.36
C ILE A 575 51.57 -1.71 -5.21
N LEU A 576 51.59 -0.41 -5.51
CA LEU A 576 51.80 0.63 -4.51
C LEU A 576 50.45 1.05 -3.92
N ARG A 577 50.34 1.03 -2.59
CA ARG A 577 49.14 1.51 -1.89
C ARG A 577 49.28 3.01 -1.61
N PRO A 578 48.17 3.78 -1.60
CA PRO A 578 48.19 5.15 -1.12
C PRO A 578 48.68 5.21 0.33
N SER A 579 49.64 6.08 0.61
CA SER A 579 50.17 6.35 1.94
C SER A 579 49.11 6.95 2.86
N GLU A 580 49.31 6.89 4.18
CA GLU A 580 48.41 7.53 5.14
C GLU A 580 48.36 9.05 4.94
N GLU A 581 49.48 9.68 4.56
CA GLU A 581 49.52 11.12 4.25
C GLU A 581 48.67 11.46 3.01
N GLU A 582 48.78 10.68 1.92
CA GLU A 582 47.93 10.85 0.74
C GLU A 582 46.45 10.63 1.07
N ARG A 583 46.14 9.61 1.87
CA ARG A 583 44.77 9.34 2.34
C ARG A 583 44.25 10.43 3.24
N ALA A 584 45.09 11.07 4.07
CA ALA A 584 44.72 12.18 4.94
C ALA A 584 44.57 13.51 4.18
N ALA A 585 45.31 13.68 3.08
CA ALA A 585 45.21 14.85 2.20
C ALA A 585 44.03 14.76 1.22
N ALA A 586 43.48 13.56 0.96
CA ALA A 586 42.35 13.37 0.07
C ALA A 586 41.11 14.17 0.54
N PRO A 587 40.32 14.73 -0.40
CA PRO A 587 39.17 15.59 -0.07
C PRO A 587 37.99 14.82 0.56
N LEU A 588 37.89 13.51 0.29
CA LEU A 588 36.79 12.68 0.76
C LEU A 588 37.21 11.76 1.92
N GLY A 589 36.31 11.59 2.88
CA GLY A 589 36.40 10.63 3.99
C GLY A 589 35.41 9.48 3.82
N LEU A 590 35.67 8.36 4.50
CA LEU A 590 34.85 7.15 4.48
C LEU A 590 34.56 6.64 5.89
N SER A 591 33.30 6.31 6.18
CA SER A 591 32.87 5.56 7.37
C SER A 591 32.02 4.39 6.94
N ARG A 592 32.08 3.33 7.73
CA ARG A 592 31.38 2.07 7.48
C ARG A 592 30.61 1.63 8.72
N GLY A 593 29.31 1.46 8.55
CA GLY A 593 28.46 0.62 9.39
C GLY A 593 28.38 -0.81 8.86
N ALA A 594 27.52 -1.64 9.42
CA ALA A 594 27.36 -3.02 8.95
C ALA A 594 26.77 -3.07 7.53
N ASP A 595 25.69 -2.31 7.31
CA ASP A 595 24.82 -2.30 6.13
C ASP A 595 24.78 -0.94 5.41
N TYR A 596 25.54 0.05 5.89
CA TYR A 596 25.68 1.35 5.26
C TYR A 596 27.14 1.81 5.18
N LEU A 597 27.45 2.60 4.15
CA LEU A 597 28.70 3.34 3.98
C LEU A 597 28.37 4.81 3.77
N ARG A 598 29.12 5.71 4.42
CA ARG A 598 29.00 7.16 4.19
C ARG A 598 30.32 7.71 3.67
N VAL A 599 30.22 8.49 2.60
CA VAL A 599 31.31 9.30 2.08
C VAL A 599 30.98 10.76 2.38
N TRP A 600 31.93 11.48 2.95
CA TRP A 600 31.77 12.92 3.25
C TRP A 600 32.92 13.72 2.70
N ASN A 601 32.64 14.99 2.43
CA ASN A 601 33.67 15.98 2.14
C ASN A 601 34.34 16.39 3.46
N ARG A 602 35.68 16.32 3.51
CA ARG A 602 36.43 16.66 4.72
C ARG A 602 36.50 18.15 5.01
N ALA A 603 36.35 18.99 3.98
CA ALA A 603 36.46 20.45 4.13
C ALA A 603 35.29 21.03 4.94
N ASP A 604 34.08 20.57 4.68
CA ASP A 604 32.83 21.05 5.28
C ASP A 604 32.12 20.00 6.18
N GLN A 605 32.58 18.75 6.16
CA GLN A 605 31.98 17.60 6.87
C GLN A 605 30.59 17.20 6.36
N GLU A 606 30.21 17.62 5.15
CA GLU A 606 28.93 17.24 4.54
C GLU A 606 28.99 15.84 3.92
N VAL A 607 27.91 15.07 4.09
CA VAL A 607 27.79 13.73 3.50
C VAL A 607 27.44 13.87 2.02
N VAL A 608 28.35 13.43 1.14
CA VAL A 608 28.18 13.52 -0.32
C VAL A 608 27.59 12.25 -0.93
N ALA A 609 27.72 11.11 -0.25
CA ALA A 609 27.09 9.86 -0.66
C ALA A 609 26.78 8.95 0.54
N VAL A 610 25.62 8.30 0.51
CA VAL A 610 25.24 7.24 1.43
C VAL A 610 24.91 5.99 0.62
N LEU A 611 25.73 4.96 0.75
CA LEU A 611 25.49 3.67 0.10
C LEU A 611 24.88 2.71 1.11
N ILE A 612 23.70 2.19 0.80
CA ILE A 612 22.99 1.21 1.64
C ILE A 612 22.96 -0.12 0.89
N SER A 613 23.16 -1.22 1.59
CA SER A 613 23.08 -2.56 1.02
C SER A 613 22.09 -3.43 1.78
N ASP A 614 21.43 -4.33 1.06
CA ASP A 614 20.61 -5.39 1.62
C ASP A 614 21.44 -6.54 2.24
N THR A 615 22.76 -6.51 2.06
CA THR A 615 23.72 -7.45 2.63
C THR A 615 24.84 -6.68 3.32
N PRO A 616 25.40 -7.15 4.45
CA PRO A 616 26.48 -6.43 5.11
C PRO A 616 27.72 -6.25 4.22
N PHE A 617 28.38 -5.11 4.35
CA PHE A 617 29.66 -4.86 3.68
C PHE A 617 30.77 -5.69 4.35
N THR A 618 31.46 -6.51 3.56
CA THR A 618 32.60 -7.31 4.04
C THR A 618 33.88 -6.48 4.07
N ALA A 619 34.07 -5.58 3.11
CA ALA A 619 35.21 -4.67 3.04
C ALA A 619 34.91 -3.43 2.19
N SER A 620 35.65 -2.35 2.44
CA SER A 620 35.60 -1.14 1.61
C SER A 620 36.92 -0.38 1.65
N ASP A 621 37.24 0.33 0.56
CA ASP A 621 38.38 1.25 0.47
C ASP A 621 38.02 2.44 -0.44
N LEU A 622 38.61 3.61 -0.22
CA LEU A 622 38.37 4.83 -1.00
C LEU A 622 39.68 5.35 -1.59
N SER A 623 39.71 5.55 -2.92
CA SER A 623 40.86 6.16 -3.57
C SER A 623 40.94 7.66 -3.32
N PRO A 624 42.15 8.26 -3.35
CA PRO A 624 42.31 9.71 -3.27
C PRO A 624 41.51 10.48 -4.33
N ASP A 625 41.29 9.86 -5.49
CA ASP A 625 40.52 10.43 -6.62
C ASP A 625 39.00 10.21 -6.49
N GLY A 626 38.52 9.72 -5.34
CA GLY A 626 37.09 9.56 -5.06
C GLY A 626 36.43 8.32 -5.67
N ILE A 627 37.19 7.25 -5.93
CA ILE A 627 36.62 5.96 -6.33
C ILE A 627 36.49 5.07 -5.11
N LEU A 628 35.25 4.73 -4.76
CA LEU A 628 34.88 3.85 -3.67
C LEU A 628 34.85 2.40 -4.17
N LEU A 629 35.71 1.56 -3.61
CA LEU A 629 35.74 0.11 -3.83
C LEU A 629 35.05 -0.58 -2.66
N VAL A 630 34.01 -1.37 -2.93
CA VAL A 630 33.25 -2.09 -1.87
C VAL A 630 33.10 -3.56 -2.20
N ALA A 631 33.01 -4.37 -1.16
CA ALA A 631 32.67 -5.78 -1.25
C ALA A 631 31.53 -6.14 -0.29
N THR A 632 30.68 -7.04 -0.75
CA THR A 632 29.66 -7.74 0.05
C THR A 632 29.79 -9.23 -0.20
N GLU A 633 28.92 -10.04 0.40
CA GLU A 633 28.85 -11.48 0.10
C GLU A 633 28.55 -11.80 -1.37
N ARG A 634 27.95 -10.85 -2.11
CA ARG A 634 27.57 -11.02 -3.52
C ARG A 634 28.72 -10.75 -4.48
N GLY A 635 29.75 -10.02 -4.07
CA GLY A 635 30.77 -9.56 -5.00
C GLY A 635 31.50 -8.30 -4.58
N ALA A 636 32.23 -7.73 -5.54
CA ALA A 636 32.91 -6.46 -5.40
C ALA A 636 32.51 -5.50 -6.53
N LYS A 637 32.49 -4.20 -6.22
CA LYS A 637 32.15 -3.14 -7.19
C LYS A 637 32.94 -1.87 -6.92
N ALA A 638 33.20 -1.10 -7.97
CA ALA A 638 33.80 0.22 -7.89
C ALA A 638 32.80 1.29 -8.29
N LEU A 639 32.70 2.35 -7.48
CA LEU A 639 31.78 3.46 -7.63
C LEU A 639 32.59 4.75 -7.68
N ARG A 640 32.38 5.60 -8.69
CA ARG A 640 32.93 6.95 -8.71
C ARG A 640 31.99 7.87 -7.94
N ILE A 641 32.44 8.42 -6.82
CA ILE A 641 31.67 9.39 -6.05
C ILE A 641 31.64 10.72 -6.80
N ARG A 642 30.45 11.30 -6.95
CA ARG A 642 30.26 12.62 -7.53
C ARG A 642 29.93 13.56 -6.37
N ALA A 643 30.80 14.54 -6.13
CA ALA A 643 30.47 15.61 -5.20
C ALA A 643 29.34 16.42 -5.83
N ALA A 644 28.24 16.64 -5.10
CA ALA A 644 27.21 17.58 -5.52
C ALA A 644 27.87 18.94 -5.73
N SER A 645 27.69 19.55 -6.91
CA SER A 645 28.06 20.95 -7.11
C SER A 645 27.26 21.80 -6.11
N ALA A 646 27.94 22.67 -5.38
CA ALA A 646 27.36 23.57 -4.37
C ALA A 646 26.47 24.69 -4.96
N GLU A 647 25.65 24.38 -5.96
CA GLU A 647 24.63 25.27 -6.48
C GLU A 647 23.28 24.54 -6.41
N ILE A 648 22.55 24.78 -5.31
CA ILE A 648 21.08 24.95 -5.18
C ILE A 648 20.80 24.82 -3.67
N ALA A 649 21.14 25.89 -2.94
CA ALA A 649 20.55 26.23 -1.66
C ALA A 649 20.23 27.72 -1.73
N SER A 650 19.13 28.04 -2.41
CA SER A 650 18.42 29.32 -2.32
C SER A 650 16.94 29.07 -2.49
#